data_AF-J3H6C5-F1
#
_entry.id   AF-J3H6C5-F1
#
_cell.length_a   1.000
_cell.length_b   1.000
_cell.length_c   1.000
_cell.angle_alpha   90.00
_cell.angle_beta   90.00
_cell.angle_gamma   90.00
#
_symmetry.space_group_name_H-M   'P 1'
#
loop_
_entity.id
_entity.type
_entity.pdbx_description
1 polymer ?
#
loop_
_entity_poly.entity_id
_entity_poly.type
_entity_poly.pdbx_seq_one_letter_code
_entity_poly.pdbx_strand_id
1 'polypeptide(L)'
;MPMPSLFRRTPLLLIALLCVAIWPFRSWASDWVASVDERSGLPMLTRGGSPVLASTFTFWGSNWEWLYFASRFKANAPHSYSLEGQNKDLDFDLTAQIQKDGEQKLTWNFALDAHSTKSGVMGGGIVFKFDPALFAAEMGEPVLLPDNSGWAWGNAQGRRIEMRFEPALASVYFEPGDRSEVRAFFYKSTIRPGQQNIKATLSVSGDVTLGPTLTERFGLTDPTRWPNDNIDIKTSPVDLSFLNAGEKPAGKRGFVKASGEQLMFADNTPARFWGTNITSYALFQTSDDAIKQQAKRLSALGFNLVRLHHHDSPWVSPNIFGERDLTHDTQQLSAQSLKKIDWWIKCLKDEGIYVWLDMHVERALMPKDNIFAFDELPKNEQNNASLKGYAYVNITIQQAMKRFTEAYMTHVNPFTGLAYKDEPAIAAVLITNENDVTQHFGNALLRDKGVPKHWKLYKNQADVFASQHNLSQGLTWRSWEHGPSKLFLNDLEQRFNVEMIQHLRDLGVKVPIATTSSWGGDGLSSLPALTSGDVIDVHSYGGAGQLEKNPLTSDGIIDWIAAGQVTGKPLTVTEWNNEPFPTPDRHSLPLYVAGTASHQGWDALMQYAYSQQSFDGDWVTADNWHAYNDPAMLATLPAAALLYRRGDVSEANTTYVFAPTPDTLFNKPVSPANSALLRTAMEIGKLQIAMPQTPELAWLQPGIIPSTAKVFHDPDQSLLDANASESTTDTGELKRNWKQGIYTIDTPRTQAVTGWIGGESISLGNIKVQVKTANASVVVQSLDNAPVAQSKDLLISLGTRAIPKEDDKTPFYVEPLEGTLSLQAPPGLTLFTNGTLAQMKKLPATYVDGRYTIKFDDLQASNWLFLRKNATR
;
A
#
# COMPACT_ATOMS: atom_id res chain seq x y z
N MET A 1 -78.20 -18.30 -18.41
CA MET A 1 -78.84 -17.40 -19.40
C MET A 1 -79.68 -16.39 -18.64
N PRO A 2 -79.76 -15.09 -19.02
CA PRO A 2 -79.08 -14.40 -20.12
C PRO A 2 -78.33 -13.11 -19.71
N MET A 3 -77.38 -12.71 -20.57
CA MET A 3 -76.91 -11.33 -20.77
C MET A 3 -77.91 -10.57 -21.68
N PRO A 4 -78.02 -9.22 -21.65
CA PRO A 4 -77.20 -8.33 -22.49
C PRO A 4 -76.86 -6.94 -21.86
N SER A 5 -75.63 -6.40 -22.01
CA SER A 5 -75.16 -5.42 -23.04
C SER A 5 -75.74 -3.99 -22.85
N LEU A 6 -75.04 -2.83 -22.90
CA LEU A 6 -73.83 -2.42 -23.62
C LEU A 6 -73.45 -0.93 -23.28
N PHE A 7 -72.17 -0.58 -23.51
CA PHE A 7 -71.54 0.77 -23.72
C PHE A 7 -71.33 1.70 -22.49
N ARG A 8 -70.18 2.38 -22.26
CA ARG A 8 -69.11 2.88 -23.17
C ARG A 8 -67.85 3.35 -22.39
N ARG A 9 -66.67 3.22 -23.02
CA ARG A 9 -65.37 3.97 -22.90
C ARG A 9 -64.25 3.47 -21.96
N THR A 10 -63.16 3.05 -22.64
CA THR A 10 -61.74 2.78 -22.28
C THR A 10 -60.91 4.07 -22.02
N PRO A 11 -59.58 4.05 -21.71
CA PRO A 11 -58.63 2.94 -21.37
C PRO A 11 -57.62 3.24 -20.21
N LEU A 12 -56.69 2.29 -20.00
CA LEU A 12 -55.36 2.36 -19.34
C LEU A 12 -55.26 2.23 -17.80
N LEU A 13 -54.77 1.07 -17.34
CA LEU A 13 -53.44 0.95 -16.73
C LEU A 13 -53.10 -0.54 -16.49
N LEU A 14 -52.24 -1.07 -17.35
CA LEU A 14 -51.40 -2.24 -17.07
C LEU A 14 -50.01 -1.68 -16.76
N ILE A 15 -49.43 -2.10 -15.64
CA ILE A 15 -48.03 -2.54 -15.46
C ILE A 15 -47.86 -2.78 -13.96
N ALA A 16 -47.90 -4.05 -13.59
CA ALA A 16 -47.41 -4.56 -12.33
C ALA A 16 -46.10 -5.31 -12.62
N LEU A 17 -45.15 -5.17 -11.70
CA LEU A 17 -43.98 -6.04 -11.49
C LEU A 17 -42.90 -6.07 -12.59
N LEU A 18 -41.91 -5.20 -12.44
CA LEU A 18 -40.51 -5.42 -12.86
C LEU A 18 -39.59 -4.59 -11.93
N CYS A 19 -39.51 -4.99 -10.67
CA CYS A 19 -38.38 -4.63 -9.80
C CYS A 19 -37.42 -5.82 -9.84
N VAL A 20 -36.52 -5.84 -10.82
CA VAL A 20 -35.34 -6.71 -10.77
C VAL A 20 -34.50 -6.17 -9.61
N ALA A 21 -34.43 -6.94 -8.52
CA ALA A 21 -33.41 -6.74 -7.50
C ALA A 21 -32.06 -6.91 -8.23
N ILE A 22 -31.36 -5.78 -8.44
CA ILE A 22 -30.00 -5.77 -8.93
C ILE A 22 -29.15 -6.33 -7.78
N TRP A 23 -28.95 -7.65 -7.77
CA TRP A 23 -27.94 -8.26 -6.93
C TRP A 23 -26.57 -7.71 -7.34
N PRO A 24 -25.67 -7.39 -6.39
CA PRO A 24 -24.29 -7.09 -6.74
C PRO A 24 -23.73 -8.31 -7.48
N PHE A 25 -23.23 -8.10 -8.70
CA PHE A 25 -22.54 -9.11 -9.47
C PHE A 25 -21.34 -9.59 -8.64
N ARG A 26 -21.43 -10.81 -8.06
CA ARG A 26 -20.44 -11.38 -7.16
C ARG A 26 -19.65 -12.50 -7.83
N SER A 27 -18.36 -12.51 -7.53
CA SER A 27 -17.30 -13.37 -8.04
C SER A 27 -16.85 -13.07 -9.47
N TRP A 28 -15.54 -12.90 -9.62
CA TRP A 28 -14.89 -13.23 -10.87
C TRP A 28 -15.00 -14.73 -11.04
N ALA A 29 -15.93 -15.18 -11.89
CA ALA A 29 -16.00 -16.59 -12.27
C ALA A 29 -14.73 -17.02 -13.02
N SER A 30 -14.00 -16.05 -13.59
CA SER A 30 -12.78 -16.22 -14.35
C SER A 30 -11.61 -15.46 -13.73
N ASP A 31 -10.42 -16.05 -13.75
CA ASP A 31 -9.19 -15.33 -13.43
C ASP A 31 -8.88 -14.22 -14.43
N TRP A 32 -9.42 -14.27 -15.65
CA TRP A 32 -9.17 -13.30 -16.72
C TRP A 32 -10.36 -12.38 -16.95
N VAL A 33 -10.07 -11.09 -16.88
CA VAL A 33 -11.09 -10.06 -16.72
C VAL A 33 -10.71 -8.86 -17.56
N ALA A 34 -11.56 -8.50 -18.52
CA ALA A 34 -11.49 -7.21 -19.19
C ALA A 34 -12.53 -6.26 -18.61
N SER A 35 -12.12 -5.03 -18.31
CA SER A 35 -12.99 -3.98 -17.77
C SER A 35 -12.56 -2.61 -18.28
N VAL A 36 -13.26 -1.57 -17.81
CA VAL A 36 -12.85 -0.17 -18.01
C VAL A 36 -12.11 0.29 -16.75
N ASP A 37 -10.89 0.83 -16.91
CA ASP A 37 -10.17 1.48 -15.81
C ASP A 37 -10.82 2.84 -15.53
N GLU A 38 -11.28 3.06 -14.30
CA GLU A 38 -11.96 4.30 -13.92
C GLU A 38 -11.02 5.51 -13.92
N ARG A 39 -9.70 5.30 -13.82
CA ARG A 39 -8.72 6.41 -13.83
C ARG A 39 -8.57 7.03 -15.22
N SER A 40 -8.63 6.21 -16.27
CA SER A 40 -8.40 6.64 -17.66
C SER A 40 -9.66 6.55 -18.53
N GLY A 41 -10.67 5.81 -18.11
CA GLY A 41 -11.81 5.43 -18.95
C GLY A 41 -11.46 4.49 -20.10
N LEU A 42 -10.27 3.85 -20.06
CA LEU A 42 -9.75 2.99 -21.13
C LEU A 42 -9.79 1.50 -20.76
N PRO A 43 -9.60 0.59 -21.74
CA PRO A 43 -9.55 -0.84 -21.46
C PRO A 43 -8.46 -1.22 -20.45
N MET A 44 -8.79 -2.15 -19.56
CA MET A 44 -7.84 -2.85 -18.70
C MET A 44 -8.10 -4.35 -18.78
N LEU A 45 -7.04 -5.15 -18.73
CA LEU A 45 -7.13 -6.60 -18.50
C LEU A 45 -6.45 -6.92 -17.18
N THR A 46 -7.11 -7.71 -16.34
CA THR A 46 -6.52 -8.25 -15.11
C THR A 46 -6.48 -9.76 -15.16
N ARG A 47 -5.49 -10.33 -14.47
CA ARG A 47 -5.35 -11.74 -14.19
C ARG A 47 -5.20 -11.96 -12.69
N GLY A 48 -6.10 -12.73 -12.08
CA GLY A 48 -6.08 -12.96 -10.63
C GLY A 48 -6.24 -11.69 -9.80
N GLY A 49 -6.74 -10.60 -10.40
CA GLY A 49 -6.86 -9.29 -9.76
C GLY A 49 -5.67 -8.34 -9.97
N SER A 50 -4.57 -8.74 -10.62
CA SER A 50 -3.49 -7.82 -11.02
C SER A 50 -3.60 -7.39 -12.49
N PRO A 51 -3.33 -6.12 -12.82
CA PRO A 51 -3.30 -5.66 -14.22
C PRO A 51 -2.24 -6.41 -15.03
N VAL A 52 -2.62 -6.87 -16.22
CA VAL A 52 -1.74 -7.51 -17.22
C VAL A 52 -1.80 -6.80 -18.57
N LEU A 53 -2.82 -5.95 -18.75
CA LEU A 53 -2.89 -4.91 -19.77
C LEU A 53 -3.39 -3.63 -19.10
N ALA A 54 -2.60 -2.56 -19.19
CA ALA A 54 -3.00 -1.23 -18.75
C ALA A 54 -3.00 -0.26 -19.94
N SER A 55 -3.93 0.68 -19.96
CA SER A 55 -4.08 1.65 -21.04
C SER A 55 -4.02 3.08 -20.50
N THR A 56 -3.31 3.96 -21.21
CA THR A 56 -3.23 5.38 -20.89
C THR A 56 -3.45 6.22 -22.13
N PHE A 57 -3.99 7.43 -21.96
CA PHE A 57 -3.85 8.45 -22.99
C PHE A 57 -2.42 8.99 -22.99
N THR A 58 -1.88 9.24 -24.18
CA THR A 58 -0.62 9.97 -24.31
C THR A 58 -0.62 10.79 -25.58
N PHE A 59 -0.18 12.04 -25.46
CA PHE A 59 -0.13 13.00 -26.54
C PHE A 59 1.25 13.65 -26.57
N TRP A 60 1.77 13.87 -27.76
CA TRP A 60 3.07 14.47 -27.97
C TRP A 60 3.00 15.66 -28.91
N GLY A 61 3.61 16.76 -28.48
CA GLY A 61 3.85 17.95 -29.29
C GLY A 61 4.97 17.73 -30.30
N SER A 62 5.69 18.80 -30.63
CA SER A 62 6.91 18.70 -31.45
C SER A 62 8.05 18.04 -30.67
N ASN A 63 8.96 17.35 -31.36
CA ASN A 63 10.14 16.71 -30.75
C ASN A 63 9.85 15.75 -29.59
N TRP A 64 8.70 15.07 -29.61
CA TRP A 64 8.26 14.15 -28.55
C TRP A 64 8.07 14.84 -27.18
N GLU A 65 7.80 16.14 -27.17
CA GLU A 65 7.36 16.84 -25.96
C GLU A 65 6.08 16.20 -25.43
N TRP A 66 6.07 15.77 -24.16
CA TRP A 66 4.93 15.13 -23.53
C TRP A 66 3.87 16.16 -23.17
N LEU A 67 2.63 15.96 -23.64
CA LEU A 67 1.51 16.88 -23.41
C LEU A 67 0.48 16.22 -22.51
N TYR A 68 0.21 16.88 -21.39
CA TYR A 68 -0.72 16.39 -20.37
C TYR A 68 -2.15 16.31 -20.90
N PHE A 69 -2.84 15.22 -20.55
CA PHE A 69 -4.25 15.01 -20.86
C PHE A 69 -4.99 14.51 -19.62
N ALA A 70 -5.82 15.37 -19.04
CA ALA A 70 -6.70 14.99 -17.95
C ALA A 70 -8.01 14.45 -18.51
N SER A 71 -8.44 13.29 -18.01
CA SER A 71 -9.74 12.71 -18.29
C SER A 71 -10.61 12.64 -17.04
N ARG A 72 -11.92 12.77 -17.22
CA ARG A 72 -12.96 12.57 -16.22
C ARG A 72 -13.85 11.42 -16.65
N PHE A 73 -13.82 10.33 -15.89
CA PHE A 73 -14.63 9.15 -16.09
C PHE A 73 -15.88 9.21 -15.19
N LYS A 74 -16.99 8.64 -15.67
CA LYS A 74 -18.20 8.47 -14.87
C LYS A 74 -18.91 7.16 -15.23
N ALA A 75 -19.26 6.36 -14.23
CA ALA A 75 -20.21 5.27 -14.37
C ALA A 75 -21.65 5.79 -14.29
N ASN A 76 -22.39 5.65 -15.39
CA ASN A 76 -23.76 6.17 -15.52
C ASN A 76 -24.80 5.12 -15.10
N ALA A 77 -24.57 3.87 -15.48
CA ALA A 77 -25.37 2.70 -15.12
C ALA A 77 -24.47 1.45 -15.22
N PRO A 78 -24.93 0.27 -14.79
CA PRO A 78 -24.15 -0.95 -14.96
C PRO A 78 -23.74 -1.13 -16.43
N HIS A 79 -22.45 -1.27 -16.67
CA HIS A 79 -21.82 -1.37 -17.98
C HIS A 79 -22.13 -0.23 -18.97
N SER A 80 -22.41 0.97 -18.46
CA SER A 80 -22.60 2.19 -19.25
C SER A 80 -21.85 3.35 -18.61
N TYR A 81 -20.95 3.96 -19.37
CA TYR A 81 -20.01 4.94 -18.86
C TYR A 81 -19.84 6.12 -19.83
N SER A 82 -19.37 7.24 -19.30
CA SER A 82 -18.97 8.41 -20.07
C SER A 82 -17.58 8.87 -19.68
N LEU A 83 -16.87 9.42 -20.67
CA LEU A 83 -15.53 9.95 -20.52
C LEU A 83 -15.47 11.32 -21.16
N GLU A 84 -14.81 12.27 -20.51
CA GLU A 84 -14.57 13.61 -21.04
C GLU A 84 -13.12 14.02 -20.75
N GLY A 85 -12.47 14.75 -21.64
CA GLY A 85 -11.11 15.24 -21.45
C GLY A 85 -10.77 16.36 -22.42
N GLN A 86 -9.73 17.12 -22.10
CA GLN A 86 -9.28 18.25 -22.92
C GLN A 86 -7.75 18.26 -22.99
N ASN A 87 -7.21 18.48 -24.18
CA ASN A 87 -5.81 18.83 -24.36
C ASN A 87 -5.71 20.30 -24.79
N LYS A 88 -5.20 21.17 -23.90
CA LYS A 88 -5.11 22.61 -24.19
C LYS A 88 -4.03 22.92 -25.21
N ASP A 89 -2.92 22.19 -25.19
CA ASP A 89 -1.76 22.45 -26.05
C ASP A 89 -2.03 22.04 -27.51
N LEU A 90 -2.69 20.91 -27.69
CA LEU A 90 -3.19 20.43 -28.99
C LEU A 90 -4.57 21.00 -29.36
N ASP A 91 -5.20 21.74 -28.44
CA ASP A 91 -6.47 22.46 -28.62
C ASP A 91 -7.61 21.59 -29.18
N PHE A 92 -7.92 20.52 -28.46
CA PHE A 92 -9.06 19.66 -28.75
C PHE A 92 -9.75 19.16 -27.47
N ASP A 93 -11.05 18.89 -27.58
CA ASP A 93 -11.84 18.19 -26.58
C ASP A 93 -12.10 16.75 -27.00
N LEU A 94 -12.16 15.83 -26.04
CA LEU A 94 -12.50 14.43 -26.25
C LEU A 94 -13.68 14.06 -25.36
N THR A 95 -14.69 13.46 -25.96
CA THR A 95 -15.78 12.79 -25.22
C THR A 95 -15.89 11.34 -25.68
N ALA A 96 -16.34 10.45 -24.80
CA ALA A 96 -16.66 9.09 -25.18
C ALA A 96 -17.89 8.56 -24.45
N GLN A 97 -18.73 7.81 -25.18
CA GLN A 97 -19.75 6.95 -24.59
C GLN A 97 -19.26 5.51 -24.64
N ILE A 98 -19.30 4.83 -23.50
CA ILE A 98 -18.73 3.50 -23.32
C ILE A 98 -19.83 2.54 -22.87
N GLN A 99 -19.96 1.38 -23.49
CA GLN A 99 -20.98 0.41 -23.12
C GLN A 99 -20.58 -1.05 -23.40
N LYS A 100 -21.15 -1.98 -22.63
CA LYS A 100 -21.09 -3.42 -22.92
C LYS A 100 -22.14 -3.78 -23.97
N ASP A 101 -21.68 -4.27 -25.12
CA ASP A 101 -22.48 -4.69 -26.26
C ASP A 101 -22.56 -6.23 -26.32
N GLY A 102 -23.29 -6.83 -25.37
CA GLY A 102 -23.36 -8.28 -25.17
C GLY A 102 -22.22 -8.82 -24.32
N GLU A 103 -22.12 -10.15 -24.18
CA GLU A 103 -21.20 -10.76 -23.19
C GLU A 103 -19.72 -10.65 -23.53
N GLN A 104 -19.38 -10.34 -24.78
CA GLN A 104 -18.02 -10.44 -25.30
C GLN A 104 -17.48 -9.13 -25.88
N LYS A 105 -18.23 -8.02 -25.82
CA LYS A 105 -17.81 -6.75 -26.41
C LYS A 105 -18.01 -5.54 -25.50
N LEU A 106 -16.99 -4.69 -25.43
CA LEU A 106 -17.07 -3.32 -24.92
C LEU A 106 -16.81 -2.36 -26.09
N THR A 107 -17.59 -1.29 -26.17
CA THR A 107 -17.46 -0.27 -27.21
C THR A 107 -17.22 1.09 -26.59
N TRP A 108 -16.29 1.85 -27.14
CA TRP A 108 -16.08 3.27 -26.92
C TRP A 108 -16.45 4.03 -28.19
N ASN A 109 -17.36 4.99 -28.10
CA ASN A 109 -17.66 5.92 -29.18
C ASN A 109 -16.98 7.26 -28.86
N PHE A 110 -15.75 7.45 -29.32
CA PHE A 110 -14.99 8.68 -29.13
C PHE A 110 -15.44 9.76 -30.12
N ALA A 111 -15.61 10.98 -29.63
CA ALA A 111 -15.71 12.19 -30.43
C ALA A 111 -14.56 13.11 -30.02
N LEU A 112 -13.63 13.38 -30.95
CA LEU A 112 -12.53 14.33 -30.79
C LEU A 112 -12.86 15.59 -31.56
N ASP A 113 -12.99 16.72 -30.88
CA ASP A 113 -13.32 18.01 -31.48
C ASP A 113 -12.12 18.96 -31.40
N ALA A 114 -11.44 19.16 -32.53
CA ALA A 114 -10.30 20.05 -32.60
C ALA A 114 -10.75 21.47 -32.95
N HIS A 115 -10.28 22.47 -32.20
CA HIS A 115 -10.71 23.86 -32.38
C HIS A 115 -9.79 24.64 -33.31
N SER A 116 -8.52 24.27 -33.37
CA SER A 116 -7.51 24.94 -34.22
C SER A 116 -6.62 23.96 -34.97
N THR A 117 -5.89 24.48 -35.97
CA THR A 117 -4.89 23.68 -36.68
C THR A 117 -3.63 23.58 -35.84
N LYS A 118 -3.13 22.37 -35.61
CA LYS A 118 -1.81 22.13 -35.00
C LYS A 118 -0.94 21.34 -35.96
N SER A 119 0.30 21.74 -36.13
CA SER A 119 1.27 21.10 -37.02
C SER A 119 2.51 20.66 -36.24
N GLY A 120 3.24 19.66 -36.74
CA GLY A 120 4.41 19.14 -36.06
C GLY A 120 4.07 18.27 -34.84
N VAL A 121 2.85 17.74 -34.79
CA VAL A 121 2.39 16.82 -33.73
C VAL A 121 3.03 15.45 -33.98
N MET A 122 3.86 14.95 -33.06
CA MET A 122 4.48 13.62 -33.22
C MET A 122 3.44 12.50 -33.20
N GLY A 123 2.41 12.66 -32.37
CA GLY A 123 1.23 11.83 -32.37
C GLY A 123 0.46 11.93 -31.06
N GLY A 124 -0.69 11.27 -30.98
CA GLY A 124 -1.40 11.16 -29.72
C GLY A 124 -2.67 10.32 -29.80
N GLY A 125 -2.93 9.60 -28.72
CA GLY A 125 -4.05 8.67 -28.61
C GLY A 125 -3.88 7.75 -27.41
N ILE A 126 -4.03 6.45 -27.61
CA ILE A 126 -3.97 5.44 -26.55
C ILE A 126 -2.66 4.66 -26.64
N VAL A 127 -2.01 4.49 -25.50
CA VAL A 127 -0.89 3.56 -25.32
C VAL A 127 -1.38 2.38 -24.50
N PHE A 128 -1.14 1.17 -25.01
CA PHE A 128 -1.48 -0.10 -24.37
C PHE A 128 -0.19 -0.78 -23.93
N LYS A 129 -0.06 -1.07 -22.64
CA LYS A 129 1.10 -1.77 -22.06
C LYS A 129 0.68 -3.16 -21.60
N PHE A 130 1.28 -4.16 -22.21
CA PHE A 130 1.08 -5.58 -21.94
C PHE A 130 2.20 -6.07 -21.03
N ASP A 131 1.95 -7.13 -20.25
CA ASP A 131 3.01 -7.89 -19.61
C ASP A 131 3.17 -9.28 -20.26
N PRO A 132 3.75 -9.37 -21.48
CA PRO A 132 3.82 -10.62 -22.21
C PRO A 132 4.80 -11.61 -21.57
N ALA A 133 5.82 -11.13 -20.84
CA ALA A 133 6.87 -11.98 -20.29
C ALA A 133 6.32 -12.95 -19.23
N LEU A 134 5.43 -12.46 -18.36
CA LEU A 134 4.79 -13.31 -17.34
C LEU A 134 3.82 -14.33 -17.92
N PHE A 135 3.26 -14.06 -19.12
CA PHE A 135 2.14 -14.82 -19.67
C PHE A 135 2.39 -15.35 -21.09
N ALA A 136 3.65 -15.41 -21.51
CA ALA A 136 4.03 -15.80 -22.87
C ALA A 136 3.48 -17.18 -23.26
N ALA A 137 3.44 -18.12 -22.30
CA ALA A 137 2.90 -19.46 -22.51
C ALA A 137 1.37 -19.49 -22.72
N GLU A 138 0.64 -18.52 -22.17
CA GLU A 138 -0.83 -18.47 -22.22
C GLU A 138 -1.36 -17.53 -23.31
N MET A 139 -0.67 -16.43 -23.56
CA MET A 139 -1.14 -15.33 -24.41
C MET A 139 -0.25 -15.06 -25.62
N GLY A 140 1.01 -15.50 -25.61
CA GLY A 140 1.99 -15.14 -26.62
C GLY A 140 2.24 -13.62 -26.70
N GLU A 141 2.80 -13.18 -27.83
CA GLU A 141 3.05 -11.77 -28.10
C GLU A 141 1.80 -11.08 -28.69
N PRO A 142 1.55 -9.81 -28.37
CA PRO A 142 0.53 -9.02 -29.08
C PRO A 142 0.89 -8.87 -30.56
N VAL A 143 -0.14 -8.67 -31.40
CA VAL A 143 -0.01 -8.48 -32.86
C VAL A 143 -0.83 -7.27 -33.32
N LEU A 144 -0.35 -6.58 -34.34
CA LEU A 144 -1.09 -5.47 -34.96
C LEU A 144 -2.07 -6.01 -36.00
N LEU A 145 -3.24 -5.40 -36.09
CA LEU A 145 -4.19 -5.65 -37.17
C LEU A 145 -3.78 -4.85 -38.42
N PRO A 146 -4.15 -5.30 -39.64
CA PRO A 146 -3.84 -4.58 -40.86
C PRO A 146 -4.38 -3.14 -40.87
N ASP A 147 -3.75 -2.29 -41.69
CA ASP A 147 -4.26 -0.95 -42.05
C ASP A 147 -4.54 -0.02 -40.85
N ASN A 148 -3.73 -0.11 -39.78
CA ASN A 148 -3.91 0.67 -38.55
C ASN A 148 -5.29 0.49 -37.88
N SER A 149 -5.94 -0.66 -38.10
CA SER A 149 -7.27 -0.95 -37.55
C SER A 149 -7.27 -1.39 -36.10
N GLY A 150 -6.10 -1.64 -35.48
CA GLY A 150 -5.97 -1.96 -34.06
C GLY A 150 -4.96 -3.05 -33.75
N TRP A 151 -5.23 -3.85 -32.72
CA TRP A 151 -4.33 -4.91 -32.24
C TRP A 151 -5.10 -6.11 -31.66
N ALA A 152 -4.42 -7.24 -31.51
CA ALA A 152 -4.93 -8.41 -30.81
C ALA A 152 -3.87 -9.08 -29.95
N TRP A 153 -4.28 -9.74 -28.88
CA TRP A 153 -3.42 -10.51 -27.97
C TRP A 153 -4.08 -11.83 -27.61
N GLY A 154 -3.31 -12.91 -27.55
CA GLY A 154 -3.83 -14.27 -27.37
C GLY A 154 -4.03 -15.06 -28.68
N ASN A 155 -4.59 -16.26 -28.56
CA ASN A 155 -4.72 -17.24 -29.64
C ASN A 155 -6.14 -17.25 -30.25
N ALA A 156 -6.23 -17.34 -31.58
CA ALA A 156 -7.50 -17.37 -32.32
C ALA A 156 -8.40 -18.57 -31.96
N GLN A 157 -7.84 -19.70 -31.51
CA GLN A 157 -8.59 -20.89 -31.10
C GLN A 157 -8.84 -20.97 -29.57
N GLY A 158 -8.46 -19.94 -28.81
CA GLY A 158 -8.57 -19.95 -27.34
C GLY A 158 -8.89 -18.57 -26.76
N ARG A 159 -8.10 -18.14 -25.78
CA ARG A 159 -8.20 -16.80 -25.17
C ARG A 159 -7.71 -15.76 -26.16
N ARG A 160 -8.56 -14.79 -26.52
CA ARG A 160 -8.21 -13.68 -27.41
C ARG A 160 -8.84 -12.39 -26.93
N ILE A 161 -8.04 -11.34 -26.88
CA ILE A 161 -8.47 -9.95 -26.64
C ILE A 161 -8.11 -9.17 -27.89
N GLU A 162 -9.07 -8.46 -28.46
CA GLU A 162 -8.89 -7.74 -29.71
C GLU A 162 -9.49 -6.34 -29.62
N MET A 163 -8.69 -5.32 -29.91
CA MET A 163 -9.12 -3.93 -29.95
C MET A 163 -9.15 -3.46 -31.40
N ARG A 164 -10.32 -3.05 -31.90
CA ARG A 164 -10.52 -2.51 -33.25
C ARG A 164 -10.96 -1.06 -33.22
N PHE A 165 -10.51 -0.28 -34.20
CA PHE A 165 -10.87 1.13 -34.38
C PHE A 165 -11.50 1.35 -35.75
N GLU A 166 -12.62 2.07 -35.78
CA GLU A 166 -13.39 2.40 -36.98
C GLU A 166 -13.76 3.90 -36.98
N PRO A 167 -13.29 4.69 -37.97
CA PRO A 167 -12.35 4.31 -39.03
C PRO A 167 -10.95 3.97 -38.48
N ALA A 168 -10.09 3.43 -39.34
CA ALA A 168 -8.69 3.16 -38.99
C ALA A 168 -7.99 4.41 -38.45
N LEU A 169 -7.10 4.20 -37.48
CA LEU A 169 -6.37 5.29 -36.82
C LEU A 169 -5.26 5.86 -37.70
N ALA A 170 -4.78 7.06 -37.34
CA ALA A 170 -3.68 7.70 -38.04
C ALA A 170 -2.38 6.87 -37.99
N SER A 171 -2.17 6.11 -36.91
CA SER A 171 -1.03 5.20 -36.76
C SER A 171 -1.32 4.16 -35.67
N VAL A 172 -1.04 2.88 -35.92
CA VAL A 172 -0.97 1.85 -34.87
C VAL A 172 0.34 1.08 -35.04
N TYR A 173 1.19 1.07 -34.02
CA TYR A 173 2.51 0.45 -34.09
C TYR A 173 3.01 0.03 -32.70
N PHE A 174 3.99 -0.89 -32.66
CA PHE A 174 4.70 -1.21 -31.42
C PHE A 174 5.71 -0.12 -31.09
N GLU A 175 5.95 0.10 -29.80
CA GLU A 175 7.08 0.96 -29.39
C GLU A 175 8.39 0.42 -29.97
N PRO A 176 9.27 1.27 -30.54
CA PRO A 176 10.52 0.80 -31.11
C PRO A 176 11.40 0.08 -30.08
N GLY A 177 11.64 -1.21 -30.31
CA GLY A 177 12.44 -2.06 -29.42
C GLY A 177 11.65 -2.70 -28.27
N ASP A 178 10.35 -2.40 -28.13
CA ASP A 178 9.49 -2.96 -27.10
C ASP A 178 8.14 -3.38 -27.68
N ARG A 179 7.94 -4.70 -27.80
CA ARG A 179 6.68 -5.27 -28.32
C ARG A 179 5.60 -5.41 -27.24
N SER A 180 5.94 -5.13 -25.99
CA SER A 180 4.97 -5.07 -24.88
C SER A 180 4.21 -3.74 -24.84
N GLU A 181 4.51 -2.79 -25.72
CA GLU A 181 3.80 -1.52 -25.82
C GLU A 181 3.24 -1.31 -27.23
N VAL A 182 1.93 -1.07 -27.35
CA VAL A 182 1.26 -0.66 -28.59
C VAL A 182 0.80 0.79 -28.49
N ARG A 183 1.14 1.58 -29.50
CA ARG A 183 0.76 2.98 -29.66
C ARG A 183 -0.30 3.12 -30.74
N ALA A 184 -1.49 3.58 -30.36
CA ALA A 184 -2.66 3.74 -31.21
C ALA A 184 -3.08 5.22 -31.26
N PHE A 185 -2.66 5.92 -32.32
CA PHE A 185 -2.77 7.37 -32.42
C PHE A 185 -4.02 7.83 -33.18
N PHE A 186 -4.86 8.62 -32.52
CA PHE A 186 -5.94 9.36 -33.16
C PHE A 186 -5.38 10.42 -34.11
N TYR A 187 -4.36 11.16 -33.65
CA TYR A 187 -3.72 12.25 -34.40
C TYR A 187 -2.25 11.95 -34.70
N LYS A 188 -1.77 12.42 -35.86
CA LYS A 188 -0.36 12.38 -36.25
C LYS A 188 -0.07 13.48 -37.27
N SER A 189 1.11 14.10 -37.18
CA SER A 189 1.62 15.18 -38.04
C SER A 189 0.84 16.50 -37.96
N THR A 190 -0.45 16.49 -38.31
CA THR A 190 -1.30 17.68 -38.35
C THR A 190 -2.69 17.37 -37.80
N ILE A 191 -3.17 18.18 -36.87
CA ILE A 191 -4.55 18.21 -36.38
C ILE A 191 -5.26 19.34 -37.12
N ARG A 192 -6.42 19.05 -37.70
CA ARG A 192 -7.26 20.03 -38.40
C ARG A 192 -8.52 20.32 -37.58
N PRO A 193 -9.04 21.56 -37.59
CA PRO A 193 -10.27 21.89 -36.91
C PRO A 193 -11.44 21.02 -37.38
N GLY A 194 -12.30 20.65 -36.44
CA GLY A 194 -13.51 19.85 -36.67
C GLY A 194 -13.55 18.57 -35.86
N GLN A 195 -14.73 17.96 -35.87
CA GLN A 195 -15.01 16.75 -35.12
C GLN A 195 -14.65 15.48 -35.90
N GLN A 196 -13.92 14.58 -35.25
CA GLN A 196 -13.64 13.23 -35.70
C GLN A 196 -14.30 12.22 -34.75
N ASN A 197 -15.09 11.31 -35.31
CA ASN A 197 -15.73 10.24 -34.54
C ASN A 197 -14.98 8.92 -34.79
N ILE A 198 -14.62 8.23 -33.70
CA ILE A 198 -13.91 6.95 -33.74
C ILE A 198 -14.64 5.97 -32.83
N LYS A 199 -15.12 4.88 -33.41
CA LYS A 199 -15.61 3.74 -32.65
C LYS A 199 -14.46 2.81 -32.35
N ALA A 200 -14.23 2.53 -31.08
CA ALA A 200 -13.28 1.55 -30.61
C ALA A 200 -14.04 0.35 -30.01
N THR A 201 -13.74 -0.87 -30.43
CA THR A 201 -14.41 -2.08 -29.95
C THR A 201 -13.39 -3.05 -29.39
N LEU A 202 -13.50 -3.38 -28.10
CA LEU A 202 -12.78 -4.46 -27.46
C LEU A 202 -13.64 -5.73 -27.52
N SER A 203 -13.14 -6.78 -28.16
CA SER A 203 -13.77 -8.09 -28.17
C SER A 203 -12.94 -9.09 -27.36
N VAL A 204 -13.62 -9.93 -26.58
CA VAL A 204 -12.99 -10.97 -25.75
C VAL A 204 -13.53 -12.36 -26.08
N SER A 205 -12.69 -13.39 -25.99
CA SER A 205 -13.08 -14.79 -26.18
C SER A 205 -12.37 -15.75 -25.22
N GLY A 206 -12.81 -17.00 -25.21
CA GLY A 206 -12.30 -18.04 -24.32
C GLY A 206 -12.92 -17.90 -22.93
N ASP A 207 -12.07 -17.95 -21.91
CA ASP A 207 -12.43 -17.78 -20.50
C ASP A 207 -12.36 -16.32 -20.02
N VAL A 208 -12.02 -15.34 -20.88
CA VAL A 208 -12.03 -13.92 -20.49
C VAL A 208 -13.47 -13.44 -20.31
N THR A 209 -13.73 -12.77 -19.19
CA THR A 209 -15.04 -12.19 -18.88
C THR A 209 -15.00 -10.67 -18.92
N LEU A 210 -16.13 -10.05 -19.28
CA LEU A 210 -16.31 -8.60 -19.16
C LEU A 210 -16.79 -8.25 -17.76
N GLY A 211 -15.94 -7.54 -17.03
CA GLY A 211 -16.14 -7.17 -15.65
C GLY A 211 -16.77 -5.80 -15.43
N PRO A 212 -17.49 -5.62 -14.31
CA PRO A 212 -17.88 -4.29 -13.85
C PRO A 212 -16.65 -3.48 -13.41
N THR A 213 -16.76 -2.16 -13.40
CA THR A 213 -15.78 -1.27 -12.81
C THR A 213 -15.85 -1.30 -11.28
N LEU A 214 -14.86 -0.70 -10.61
CA LEU A 214 -14.79 -0.70 -9.15
C LEU A 214 -16.04 -0.03 -8.53
N THR A 215 -16.45 1.14 -9.02
CA THR A 215 -17.63 1.86 -8.54
C THR A 215 -18.90 1.03 -8.70
N GLU A 216 -19.05 0.28 -9.80
CA GLU A 216 -20.20 -0.62 -9.99
C GLU A 216 -20.23 -1.75 -8.95
N ARG A 217 -19.07 -2.35 -8.63
CA ARG A 217 -18.96 -3.45 -7.65
C ARG A 217 -19.37 -3.04 -6.25
N PHE A 218 -18.98 -1.83 -5.83
CA PHE A 218 -19.39 -1.26 -4.55
C PHE A 218 -20.78 -0.59 -4.60
N GLY A 219 -21.42 -0.56 -5.77
CA GLY A 219 -22.74 0.03 -5.97
C GLY A 219 -22.71 1.51 -6.31
N LEU A 220 -23.62 1.89 -7.21
CA LEU A 220 -23.80 3.24 -7.77
C LEU A 220 -24.62 4.19 -6.87
N THR A 221 -24.80 3.84 -5.60
CA THR A 221 -25.56 4.68 -4.66
C THR A 221 -24.83 5.99 -4.44
N ASP A 222 -25.57 7.09 -4.53
CA ASP A 222 -25.09 8.44 -4.20
C ASP A 222 -24.63 8.51 -2.73
N PRO A 223 -23.31 8.66 -2.46
CA PRO A 223 -22.76 8.68 -1.11
C PRO A 223 -23.34 9.80 -0.24
N THR A 224 -23.85 10.88 -0.84
CA THR A 224 -24.40 12.03 -0.10
C THR A 224 -25.63 11.68 0.73
N ARG A 225 -26.24 10.51 0.48
CA ARG A 225 -27.39 9.97 1.23
C ARG A 225 -26.97 9.17 2.46
N TRP A 226 -25.69 8.83 2.59
CA TRP A 226 -25.18 8.13 3.76
C TRP A 226 -25.06 9.06 4.97
N PRO A 227 -25.05 8.52 6.20
CA PRO A 227 -24.74 9.29 7.40
C PRO A 227 -23.37 9.95 7.31
N ASN A 228 -23.24 11.10 7.96
CA ASN A 228 -21.95 11.76 8.13
C ASN A 228 -21.22 11.17 9.35
N ASP A 229 -19.92 10.95 9.24
CA ASP A 229 -19.04 10.66 10.38
C ASP A 229 -17.94 11.74 10.46
N ASN A 230 -17.86 12.37 11.62
CA ASN A 230 -16.81 13.32 11.96
C ASN A 230 -16.04 12.80 13.17
N ILE A 231 -14.93 12.13 12.93
CA ILE A 231 -14.11 11.60 14.01
C ILE A 231 -13.57 12.77 14.82
N ASP A 232 -13.84 12.76 16.12
CA ASP A 232 -13.18 13.68 17.03
C ASP A 232 -11.69 13.35 17.10
N ILE A 233 -10.86 14.26 16.62
CA ILE A 233 -9.41 14.10 16.57
C ILE A 233 -8.76 14.37 17.94
N LYS A 234 -9.51 14.86 18.92
CA LYS A 234 -9.06 15.16 20.29
C LYS A 234 -9.24 14.00 21.26
N THR A 235 -10.13 13.07 20.95
CA THR A 235 -10.41 11.87 21.75
C THR A 235 -10.25 10.61 20.90
N SER A 236 -10.14 9.46 21.55
CA SER A 236 -10.07 8.17 20.85
C SER A 236 -11.44 7.49 20.90
N PRO A 237 -11.93 6.91 19.78
CA PRO A 237 -13.17 6.15 19.76
C PRO A 237 -13.09 4.83 20.55
N VAL A 238 -11.87 4.31 20.76
CA VAL A 238 -11.61 3.12 21.56
C VAL A 238 -10.44 3.43 22.48
N ASP A 239 -10.48 2.99 23.73
CA ASP A 239 -9.36 3.15 24.67
C ASP A 239 -8.67 1.81 24.93
N LEU A 240 -7.56 1.60 24.24
CA LEU A 240 -6.63 0.48 24.38
C LEU A 240 -5.34 0.89 25.11
N SER A 241 -5.31 2.04 25.79
CA SER A 241 -4.10 2.55 26.45
C SER A 241 -3.57 1.61 27.55
N PHE A 242 -4.40 0.68 28.04
CA PHE A 242 -3.99 -0.40 28.93
C PHE A 242 -2.90 -1.30 28.33
N LEU A 243 -2.82 -1.43 26.99
CA LEU A 243 -1.76 -2.17 26.31
C LEU A 243 -0.37 -1.53 26.53
N ASN A 244 -0.33 -0.22 26.80
CA ASN A 244 0.90 0.54 27.07
C ASN A 244 1.18 0.72 28.56
N ALA A 245 0.25 0.37 29.46
CA ALA A 245 0.43 0.58 30.90
C ALA A 245 1.70 -0.10 31.42
N GLY A 246 1.97 -1.31 30.92
CA GLY A 246 3.19 -2.07 31.20
C GLY A 246 4.47 -1.44 30.66
N GLU A 247 4.39 -0.46 29.76
CA GLU A 247 5.50 0.21 29.10
C GLU A 247 5.66 1.67 29.50
N LYS A 248 4.75 2.30 30.27
CA LYS A 248 4.89 3.71 30.70
C LYS A 248 5.98 3.88 31.80
N PRO A 249 6.93 4.83 31.66
CA PRO A 249 7.33 5.49 30.41
C PRO A 249 8.13 4.54 29.50
N ALA A 250 8.02 4.72 28.18
CA ALA A 250 8.71 3.88 27.19
C ALA A 250 10.24 3.88 27.45
N GLY A 251 10.89 2.75 27.12
CA GLY A 251 12.31 2.57 27.37
C GLY A 251 12.68 2.16 28.79
N LYS A 252 11.72 2.02 29.72
CA LYS A 252 12.00 1.53 31.09
C LYS A 252 12.55 0.09 31.13
N ARG A 253 12.39 -0.65 30.03
CA ARG A 253 12.92 -2.02 29.84
C ARG A 253 14.30 -2.03 29.20
N GLY A 254 14.95 -0.87 29.08
CA GLY A 254 16.24 -0.71 28.40
C GLY A 254 16.11 -0.61 26.88
N PHE A 255 17.26 -0.69 26.19
CA PHE A 255 17.31 -0.61 24.73
C PHE A 255 16.74 -1.88 24.08
N VAL A 256 15.94 -1.68 23.03
CA VAL A 256 15.56 -2.74 22.11
C VAL A 256 16.81 -3.28 21.41
N LYS A 257 16.83 -4.56 21.06
CA LYS A 257 17.90 -5.20 20.31
C LYS A 257 17.34 -6.21 19.31
N ALA A 258 18.06 -6.41 18.20
CA ALA A 258 17.86 -7.56 17.33
C ALA A 258 18.53 -8.79 17.94
N SER A 259 17.84 -9.93 17.96
CA SER A 259 18.35 -11.20 18.46
C SER A 259 17.87 -12.35 17.59
N GLY A 260 18.68 -12.75 16.61
CA GLY A 260 18.25 -13.67 15.57
C GLY A 260 17.10 -13.05 14.76
N GLU A 261 15.98 -13.74 14.66
CA GLU A 261 14.83 -13.32 13.85
C GLU A 261 13.83 -12.43 14.58
N GLN A 262 14.16 -11.94 15.77
CA GLN A 262 13.22 -11.21 16.60
C GLN A 262 13.82 -9.94 17.20
N LEU A 263 12.98 -8.91 17.33
CA LEU A 263 13.23 -7.79 18.22
C LEU A 263 12.94 -8.20 19.66
N MET A 264 13.83 -7.80 20.56
CA MET A 264 13.77 -8.12 21.99
C MET A 264 13.99 -6.87 22.83
N PHE A 265 13.33 -6.78 23.97
CA PHE A 265 13.71 -5.84 25.03
C PHE A 265 14.99 -6.29 25.74
N ALA A 266 15.60 -5.43 26.56
CA ALA A 266 16.86 -5.76 27.24
C ALA A 266 16.72 -6.94 28.21
N ASP A 267 15.51 -7.20 28.70
CA ASP A 267 15.18 -8.35 29.57
C ASP A 267 14.95 -9.68 28.80
N ASN A 268 15.22 -9.71 27.49
CA ASN A 268 15.06 -10.88 26.59
C ASN A 268 13.61 -11.33 26.36
N THR A 269 12.64 -10.45 26.56
CA THR A 269 11.28 -10.69 26.10
C THR A 269 11.05 -10.12 24.70
N PRO A 270 10.14 -10.70 23.89
CA PRO A 270 9.85 -10.20 22.55
C PRO A 270 9.31 -8.76 22.56
N ALA A 271 9.81 -7.95 21.63
CA ALA A 271 9.33 -6.60 21.38
C ALA A 271 8.46 -6.57 20.10
N ARG A 272 7.14 -6.53 20.28
CA ARG A 272 6.16 -6.45 19.18
C ARG A 272 5.63 -5.03 19.04
N PHE A 273 5.87 -4.40 17.91
CA PHE A 273 5.47 -3.02 17.64
C PHE A 273 4.35 -2.92 16.61
N TRP A 274 3.25 -2.30 17.02
CA TRP A 274 2.21 -1.78 16.15
C TRP A 274 2.28 -0.27 16.17
N GLY A 275 2.60 0.32 15.03
CA GLY A 275 2.94 1.73 14.92
C GLY A 275 2.30 2.47 13.77
N THR A 276 2.68 3.73 13.65
CA THR A 276 2.27 4.63 12.58
C THR A 276 3.33 5.73 12.39
N ASN A 277 3.14 6.58 11.40
CA ASN A 277 4.02 7.69 11.06
C ASN A 277 3.37 9.04 11.43
N ILE A 278 4.09 9.90 12.14
CA ILE A 278 3.76 11.33 12.28
C ILE A 278 4.78 12.10 11.46
N THR A 279 4.31 12.91 10.53
CA THR A 279 5.21 13.41 9.49
C THR A 279 5.05 14.91 9.24
N SER A 280 6.07 15.51 8.64
CA SER A 280 5.97 16.82 7.98
C SER A 280 5.43 17.94 8.90
N TYR A 281 4.36 18.63 8.51
CA TYR A 281 3.79 19.75 9.26
C TYR A 281 3.22 19.32 10.60
N ALA A 282 2.78 18.06 10.74
CA ALA A 282 2.34 17.52 12.02
C ALA A 282 3.44 17.58 13.09
N LEU A 283 4.71 17.43 12.68
CA LEU A 283 5.85 17.49 13.60
C LEU A 283 6.10 18.90 14.13
N PHE A 284 6.11 19.90 13.23
CA PHE A 284 6.64 21.22 13.56
C PHE A 284 5.59 22.31 13.76
N GLN A 285 4.44 22.21 13.08
CA GLN A 285 3.37 23.21 13.15
C GLN A 285 2.28 22.87 14.17
N THR A 286 2.40 21.74 14.87
CA THR A 286 1.48 21.36 15.97
C THR A 286 1.94 21.98 17.29
N SER A 287 1.00 22.52 18.06
CA SER A 287 1.16 23.14 19.37
C SER A 287 1.53 22.11 20.42
N ASP A 288 2.24 22.54 21.46
CA ASP A 288 2.76 21.63 22.49
C ASP A 288 1.61 20.89 23.22
N ASP A 289 0.46 21.54 23.41
CA ASP A 289 -0.74 20.93 24.00
C ASP A 289 -1.38 19.89 23.07
N ALA A 290 -1.48 20.18 21.77
CA ALA A 290 -1.99 19.23 20.80
C ALA A 290 -1.06 18.01 20.65
N ILE A 291 0.27 18.20 20.66
CA ILE A 291 1.26 17.10 20.67
C ILE A 291 0.99 16.15 21.85
N LYS A 292 0.85 16.71 23.06
CA LYS A 292 0.58 15.92 24.27
C LYS A 292 -0.76 15.20 24.20
N GLN A 293 -1.78 15.84 23.65
CA GLN A 293 -3.10 15.23 23.44
C GLN A 293 -3.04 14.09 22.41
N GLN A 294 -2.31 14.26 21.31
CA GLN A 294 -2.16 13.24 20.28
C GLN A 294 -1.37 12.03 20.78
N ALA A 295 -0.33 12.21 21.61
CA ALA A 295 0.36 11.08 22.24
C ALA A 295 -0.59 10.20 23.08
N LYS A 296 -1.50 10.81 23.84
CA LYS A 296 -2.54 10.10 24.58
C LYS A 296 -3.51 9.36 23.66
N ARG A 297 -3.96 10.03 22.59
CA ARG A 297 -4.86 9.45 21.60
C ARG A 297 -4.23 8.27 20.90
N LEU A 298 -2.97 8.37 20.46
CA LEU A 298 -2.22 7.28 19.84
C LEU A 298 -2.11 6.05 20.78
N SER A 299 -1.86 6.30 22.07
CA SER A 299 -1.84 5.25 23.10
C SER A 299 -3.21 4.57 23.23
N ALA A 300 -4.29 5.35 23.26
CA ALA A 300 -5.66 4.86 23.29
C ALA A 300 -6.07 4.11 22.01
N LEU A 301 -5.56 4.50 20.84
CA LEU A 301 -5.75 3.77 19.58
C LEU A 301 -4.97 2.45 19.52
N GLY A 302 -4.10 2.18 20.50
CA GLY A 302 -3.37 0.93 20.64
C GLY A 302 -1.95 0.93 20.06
N PHE A 303 -1.46 2.06 19.54
CA PHE A 303 -0.08 2.16 19.05
C PHE A 303 0.94 2.11 20.19
N ASN A 304 2.08 1.46 19.95
CA ASN A 304 3.25 1.47 20.83
C ASN A 304 4.56 1.83 20.13
N LEU A 305 4.51 2.24 18.86
CA LEU A 305 5.63 2.79 18.12
C LEU A 305 5.15 3.94 17.22
N VAL A 306 5.93 5.01 17.14
CA VAL A 306 5.71 6.12 16.20
C VAL A 306 7.02 6.45 15.50
N ARG A 307 6.98 6.50 14.17
CA ARG A 307 8.08 7.00 13.35
C ARG A 307 7.92 8.49 13.09
N LEU A 308 8.97 9.27 13.37
CA LEU A 308 9.02 10.71 13.11
C LEU A 308 9.63 10.95 11.73
N HIS A 309 8.78 11.15 10.73
CA HIS A 309 9.15 11.08 9.32
C HIS A 309 9.04 12.43 8.58
N HIS A 310 9.67 12.57 7.42
CA HIS A 310 9.74 13.83 6.64
C HIS A 310 10.15 15.06 7.48
N HIS A 311 10.95 14.83 8.53
CA HIS A 311 11.42 15.91 9.40
C HIS A 311 12.51 16.75 8.71
N ASP A 312 13.13 16.25 7.64
CA ASP A 312 14.23 16.87 6.89
C ASP A 312 13.87 17.26 5.43
N SER A 313 12.62 17.00 4.99
CA SER A 313 12.15 17.27 3.62
C SER A 313 12.13 18.79 3.30
N PRO A 314 12.52 19.20 2.07
CA PRO A 314 12.61 20.62 1.69
C PRO A 314 11.25 21.28 1.42
N TRP A 315 10.19 20.49 1.20
CA TRP A 315 8.83 21.00 1.02
C TRP A 315 8.12 21.29 2.36
N VAL A 316 8.70 20.88 3.49
CA VAL A 316 8.17 21.14 4.83
C VAL A 316 8.81 22.42 5.39
N SER A 317 8.01 23.34 5.95
CA SER A 317 8.52 24.55 6.62
C SER A 317 7.74 24.85 7.92
N PRO A 318 8.42 25.05 9.06
CA PRO A 318 9.84 24.73 9.25
C PRO A 318 10.09 23.23 9.14
N ASN A 319 11.30 22.83 8.75
CA ASN A 319 11.80 21.46 8.91
C ASN A 319 12.92 21.43 9.98
N ILE A 320 13.67 20.33 10.12
CA ILE A 320 14.73 20.19 11.14
C ILE A 320 15.88 21.21 10.99
N PHE A 321 16.08 21.78 9.80
CA PHE A 321 17.07 22.84 9.54
C PHE A 321 16.52 24.25 9.82
N GLY A 322 15.20 24.42 9.86
CA GLY A 322 14.54 25.67 10.22
C GLY A 322 13.48 26.11 9.20
N GLU A 323 13.15 27.40 9.22
CA GLU A 323 12.25 28.00 8.24
C GLU A 323 12.91 28.05 6.86
N ARG A 324 12.16 27.68 5.83
CA ARG A 324 12.66 27.57 4.45
C ARG A 324 13.35 28.85 3.98
N ASP A 325 12.73 30.00 4.23
CA ASP A 325 13.21 31.29 3.71
C ASP A 325 14.47 31.81 4.46
N LEU A 326 14.77 31.23 5.62
CA LEU A 326 15.95 31.57 6.45
C LEU A 326 17.09 30.55 6.30
N THR A 327 16.81 29.41 5.69
CA THR A 327 17.77 28.30 5.54
C THR A 327 18.54 28.46 4.23
N HIS A 328 19.87 28.48 4.30
CA HIS A 328 20.74 28.66 3.13
C HIS A 328 21.76 27.53 2.94
N ASP A 329 21.86 26.66 3.93
CA ASP A 329 22.60 25.40 3.95
C ASP A 329 21.92 24.47 4.97
N THR A 330 22.29 23.20 4.96
CA THR A 330 21.77 22.19 5.88
C THR A 330 22.86 21.73 6.86
N GLN A 331 23.84 22.59 7.18
CA GLN A 331 24.98 22.21 8.03
C GLN A 331 24.68 22.32 9.52
N GLN A 332 23.59 23.00 9.91
CA GLN A 332 23.19 23.20 11.30
C GLN A 332 21.72 22.88 11.51
N LEU A 333 21.39 22.35 12.69
CA LEU A 333 20.00 22.05 13.08
C LEU A 333 19.37 23.28 13.74
N SER A 334 18.08 23.49 13.48
CA SER A 334 17.31 24.55 14.14
C SER A 334 16.97 24.14 15.58
N ALA A 335 17.38 24.96 16.55
CA ALA A 335 17.05 24.73 17.95
C ALA A 335 15.52 24.74 18.22
N GLN A 336 14.76 25.53 17.46
CA GLN A 336 13.29 25.56 17.57
C GLN A 336 12.66 24.27 17.03
N SER A 337 13.17 23.78 15.90
CA SER A 337 12.70 22.53 15.30
C SER A 337 13.07 21.31 16.15
N LEU A 338 14.28 21.29 16.72
CA LEU A 338 14.71 20.27 17.68
C LEU A 338 13.79 20.22 18.91
N LYS A 339 13.41 21.38 19.47
CA LYS A 339 12.45 21.43 20.59
C LYS A 339 11.14 20.70 20.28
N LYS A 340 10.65 20.75 19.03
CA LYS A 340 9.44 20.04 18.61
C LYS A 340 9.64 18.53 18.59
N ILE A 341 10.75 18.05 18.02
CA ILE A 341 11.10 16.63 18.04
C ILE A 341 11.29 16.15 19.49
N ASP A 342 11.98 16.94 20.32
CA ASP A 342 12.21 16.67 21.74
C ASP A 342 10.88 16.48 22.49
N TRP A 343 9.91 17.35 22.22
CA TRP A 343 8.60 17.32 22.85
C TRP A 343 7.74 16.14 22.39
N TRP A 344 7.79 15.79 21.10
CA TRP A 344 7.17 14.56 20.59
C TRP A 344 7.73 13.32 21.30
N ILE A 345 9.06 13.17 21.35
CA ILE A 345 9.72 12.05 22.03
C ILE A 345 9.30 11.98 23.50
N LYS A 346 9.29 13.13 24.20
CA LYS A 346 8.85 13.19 25.61
C LYS A 346 7.40 12.74 25.79
N CYS A 347 6.48 13.27 24.99
CA CYS A 347 5.05 12.98 25.11
C CYS A 347 4.74 11.51 24.77
N LEU A 348 5.34 10.97 23.70
CA LEU A 348 5.18 9.57 23.32
C LEU A 348 5.76 8.64 24.40
N LYS A 349 6.95 8.97 24.92
CA LYS A 349 7.58 8.24 26.02
C LYS A 349 6.69 8.17 27.26
N ASP A 350 6.11 9.29 27.68
CA ASP A 350 5.21 9.33 28.85
C ASP A 350 3.98 8.43 28.68
N GLU A 351 3.54 8.25 27.43
CA GLU A 351 2.39 7.42 27.08
C GLU A 351 2.76 5.96 26.72
N GLY A 352 4.02 5.56 26.94
CA GLY A 352 4.50 4.19 26.76
C GLY A 352 4.67 3.80 25.29
N ILE A 353 4.83 4.80 24.41
CA ILE A 353 5.02 4.65 22.97
C ILE A 353 6.50 4.87 22.66
N TYR A 354 7.11 3.90 21.98
CA TYR A 354 8.50 3.99 21.52
C TYR A 354 8.58 4.84 20.23
N VAL A 355 9.79 5.26 19.87
CA VAL A 355 10.04 6.15 18.73
C VAL A 355 11.00 5.51 17.72
N TRP A 356 10.72 5.68 16.43
CA TRP A 356 11.64 5.40 15.33
C TRP A 356 12.13 6.71 14.70
N LEU A 357 13.43 6.84 14.46
CA LEU A 357 14.04 8.04 13.88
C LEU A 357 14.74 7.75 12.55
N ASP A 358 14.62 8.67 11.60
CA ASP A 358 15.32 8.57 10.31
C ASP A 358 16.53 9.50 10.27
N MET A 359 17.63 9.04 9.70
CA MET A 359 18.86 9.83 9.49
C MET A 359 18.86 10.55 8.14
N HIS A 360 17.98 10.14 7.23
CA HIS A 360 17.73 10.78 5.95
C HIS A 360 16.37 10.31 5.42
N VAL A 361 15.47 11.24 5.12
CA VAL A 361 14.23 10.95 4.36
C VAL A 361 14.31 11.53 2.96
N GLU A 362 14.31 12.86 2.90
CA GLU A 362 14.36 13.60 1.64
C GLU A 362 15.17 14.89 1.80
N ARG A 363 16.08 14.94 2.79
CA ARG A 363 16.99 16.07 2.94
C ARG A 363 17.62 16.41 1.59
N ALA A 364 17.38 17.64 1.16
CA ALA A 364 17.99 18.16 -0.04
C ALA A 364 19.20 19.03 0.33
N LEU A 365 20.27 18.88 -0.46
CA LEU A 365 21.51 19.63 -0.33
C LEU A 365 21.36 21.00 -1.01
N MET A 366 22.02 22.01 -0.45
CA MET A 366 22.04 23.38 -0.96
C MET A 366 23.44 23.78 -1.45
N PRO A 367 23.59 24.85 -2.27
CA PRO A 367 24.88 25.26 -2.81
C PRO A 367 25.98 25.50 -1.75
N LYS A 368 25.60 25.92 -0.55
CA LYS A 368 26.51 26.22 0.56
C LYS A 368 26.87 24.99 1.42
N ASP A 369 26.35 23.80 1.11
CA ASP A 369 26.70 22.54 1.80
C ASP A 369 28.09 21.99 1.41
N ASN A 370 28.80 22.66 0.49
CA ASN A 370 30.15 22.32 0.03
C ASN A 370 30.27 20.92 -0.58
N ILE A 371 29.30 20.57 -1.44
CA ILE A 371 29.22 19.25 -2.07
C ILE A 371 30.00 19.22 -3.38
N PHE A 372 30.87 18.22 -3.52
CA PHE A 372 31.58 17.95 -4.76
C PHE A 372 30.58 17.71 -5.89
N ALA A 373 30.79 18.39 -7.02
CA ALA A 373 29.95 18.27 -8.21
C ALA A 373 28.46 18.59 -7.96
N PHE A 374 28.14 19.50 -7.03
CA PHE A 374 26.77 19.94 -6.75
C PHE A 374 26.01 20.36 -8.01
N ASP A 375 26.70 20.95 -8.98
CA ASP A 375 26.18 21.35 -10.29
C ASP A 375 25.55 20.19 -11.07
N GLU A 376 26.00 18.94 -10.87
CA GLU A 376 25.47 17.75 -11.55
C GLU A 376 24.25 17.12 -10.88
N LEU A 377 23.99 17.42 -9.60
CA LEU A 377 22.88 16.81 -8.87
C LEU A 377 21.52 17.31 -9.39
N PRO A 378 20.48 16.46 -9.41
CA PRO A 378 19.12 16.84 -9.82
C PRO A 378 18.53 17.83 -8.82
N LYS A 379 18.00 18.96 -9.31
CA LYS A 379 17.52 20.05 -8.48
C LYS A 379 16.05 20.34 -8.72
N ASN A 380 15.34 20.73 -7.66
CA ASN A 380 14.01 21.30 -7.78
C ASN A 380 14.08 22.79 -8.17
N GLU A 381 12.92 23.44 -8.30
CA GLU A 381 12.81 24.86 -8.66
C GLU A 381 13.49 25.81 -7.67
N GLN A 382 13.68 25.38 -6.42
CA GLN A 382 14.36 26.13 -5.36
C GLN A 382 15.88 25.86 -5.33
N ASN A 383 16.42 25.19 -6.35
CA ASN A 383 17.84 24.84 -6.47
C ASN A 383 18.34 23.91 -5.33
N ASN A 384 17.43 23.19 -4.69
CA ASN A 384 17.74 22.15 -3.71
C ASN A 384 17.98 20.82 -4.43
N ALA A 385 19.07 20.15 -4.10
CA ALA A 385 19.55 18.96 -4.79
C ALA A 385 19.26 17.67 -4.01
N SER A 386 18.69 16.65 -4.67
CA SER A 386 18.53 15.33 -4.06
C SER A 386 19.88 14.61 -3.93
N LEU A 387 20.05 13.85 -2.85
CA LEU A 387 21.24 13.03 -2.61
C LEU A 387 21.05 11.54 -2.94
N LYS A 388 19.81 11.12 -3.26
CA LYS A 388 19.49 9.71 -3.52
C LYS A 388 20.29 9.16 -4.70
N GLY A 389 20.84 7.96 -4.56
CA GLY A 389 21.81 7.35 -5.50
C GLY A 389 23.22 7.94 -5.47
N TYR A 390 23.37 9.26 -5.32
CA TYR A 390 24.69 9.92 -5.32
C TYR A 390 25.51 9.68 -4.05
N ALA A 391 24.84 9.50 -2.90
CA ALA A 391 25.49 9.25 -1.61
C ALA A 391 26.40 8.02 -1.61
N TYR A 392 26.15 7.03 -2.47
CA TYR A 392 26.94 5.80 -2.55
C TYR A 392 28.33 5.99 -3.17
N VAL A 393 28.54 7.06 -3.95
CA VAL A 393 29.82 7.32 -4.64
C VAL A 393 30.46 8.65 -4.27
N ASN A 394 29.71 9.57 -3.66
CA ASN A 394 30.18 10.92 -3.36
C ASN A 394 30.51 11.07 -1.87
N ILE A 395 31.82 11.04 -1.55
CA ILE A 395 32.31 11.17 -0.18
C ILE A 395 31.88 12.47 0.51
N THR A 396 31.73 13.59 -0.21
CA THR A 396 31.31 14.85 0.42
C THR A 396 29.84 14.82 0.87
N ILE A 397 28.99 14.06 0.17
CA ILE A 397 27.61 13.78 0.60
C ILE A 397 27.63 12.89 1.85
N GLN A 398 28.40 11.81 1.84
CA GLN A 398 28.54 10.92 3.00
C GLN A 398 28.99 11.69 4.25
N GLN A 399 29.95 12.60 4.11
CA GLN A 399 30.39 13.47 5.21
C GLN A 399 29.28 14.43 5.67
N ALA A 400 28.46 14.97 4.76
CA ALA A 400 27.32 15.81 5.14
C ALA A 400 26.22 15.02 5.88
N MET A 401 26.02 13.75 5.51
CA MET A 401 25.13 12.83 6.23
C MET A 401 25.69 12.55 7.64
N LYS A 402 26.98 12.18 7.75
CA LYS A 402 27.63 11.91 9.04
C LYS A 402 27.54 13.10 10.01
N ARG A 403 27.82 14.33 9.53
CA ARG A 403 27.67 15.55 10.34
C ARG A 403 26.26 15.76 10.86
N PHE A 404 25.25 15.52 10.01
CA PHE A 404 23.85 15.60 10.44
C PHE A 404 23.52 14.53 11.49
N THR A 405 23.88 13.27 11.25
CA THR A 405 23.61 12.18 12.20
C THR A 405 24.28 12.41 13.54
N GLU A 406 25.51 12.95 13.55
CA GLU A 406 26.22 13.32 14.77
C GLU A 406 25.47 14.43 15.52
N ALA A 407 25.16 15.54 14.84
CA ALA A 407 24.41 16.65 15.45
C ALA A 407 23.04 16.21 15.99
N TYR A 408 22.35 15.33 15.27
CA TYR A 408 21.01 14.86 15.64
C TYR A 408 21.05 13.84 16.78
N MET A 409 21.90 12.82 16.71
CA MET A 409 21.94 11.74 17.70
C MET A 409 22.64 12.12 19.01
N THR A 410 23.53 13.11 18.98
CA THR A 410 24.19 13.63 20.19
C THR A 410 23.43 14.77 20.87
N HIS A 411 22.38 15.30 20.22
CA HIS A 411 21.51 16.31 20.81
C HIS A 411 20.86 15.79 22.09
N VAL A 412 20.95 16.60 23.16
CA VAL A 412 20.35 16.30 24.47
C VAL A 412 18.95 16.88 24.52
N ASN A 413 17.96 16.00 24.61
CA ASN A 413 16.57 16.39 24.80
C ASN A 413 16.40 17.04 26.19
N PRO A 414 16.06 18.33 26.28
CA PRO A 414 15.95 19.02 27.56
C PRO A 414 14.79 18.53 28.42
N PHE A 415 13.79 17.85 27.84
CA PHE A 415 12.63 17.31 28.56
C PHE A 415 12.86 15.91 29.14
N THR A 416 13.79 15.13 28.58
CA THR A 416 14.16 13.80 29.11
C THR A 416 15.52 13.79 29.80
N GLY A 417 16.38 14.77 29.52
CA GLY A 417 17.75 14.87 30.03
C GLY A 417 18.74 13.90 29.37
N LEU A 418 18.34 13.23 28.29
CA LEU A 418 19.16 12.23 27.59
C LEU A 418 19.47 12.70 26.16
N ALA A 419 20.67 12.36 25.68
CA ALA A 419 20.95 12.41 24.25
C ALA A 419 20.08 11.38 23.51
N TYR A 420 19.69 11.64 22.26
CA TYR A 420 18.88 10.67 21.49
C TYR A 420 19.54 9.30 21.40
N LYS A 421 20.87 9.22 21.21
CA LYS A 421 21.61 7.95 21.23
C LYS A 421 21.55 7.18 22.57
N ASP A 422 21.23 7.87 23.66
CA ASP A 422 21.16 7.34 25.03
C ASP A 422 19.71 7.20 25.54
N GLU A 423 18.70 7.50 24.72
CA GLU A 423 17.28 7.43 25.07
C GLU A 423 16.68 6.05 24.70
N PRO A 424 16.42 5.16 25.68
CA PRO A 424 15.87 3.83 25.40
C PRO A 424 14.41 3.84 24.90
N ALA A 425 13.72 4.98 24.94
CA ALA A 425 12.42 5.12 24.28
C ALA A 425 12.54 5.17 22.74
N ILE A 426 13.72 5.47 22.19
CA ILE A 426 13.98 5.25 20.76
C ILE A 426 14.21 3.76 20.57
N ALA A 427 13.36 3.12 19.75
CA ALA A 427 13.40 1.68 19.52
C ALA A 427 14.37 1.27 18.41
N ALA A 428 14.54 2.09 17.37
CA ALA A 428 15.41 1.84 16.23
C ALA A 428 15.63 3.12 15.40
N VAL A 429 16.61 3.07 14.50
CA VAL A 429 16.89 4.15 13.53
C VAL A 429 17.04 3.61 12.11
N LEU A 430 16.72 4.44 11.11
CA LEU A 430 16.92 4.15 9.68
C LEU A 430 18.01 5.07 9.09
N ILE A 431 18.95 4.53 8.31
CA ILE A 431 20.02 5.34 7.68
C ILE A 431 19.45 6.18 6.52
N THR A 432 18.71 5.57 5.61
CA THR A 432 18.09 6.28 4.48
C THR A 432 16.71 5.72 4.16
N ASN A 433 15.71 6.58 4.04
CA ASN A 433 14.43 6.21 3.46
C ASN A 433 14.58 5.94 1.96
N GLU A 434 14.20 4.74 1.51
CA GLU A 434 13.89 4.50 0.08
C GLU A 434 15.02 4.96 -0.86
N ASN A 435 16.21 4.39 -0.75
CA ASN A 435 17.39 4.86 -1.47
C ASN A 435 18.24 3.73 -2.06
N ASP A 436 17.68 2.56 -2.33
CA ASP A 436 18.45 1.46 -2.92
C ASP A 436 19.07 1.86 -4.27
N VAL A 437 20.26 1.32 -4.56
CA VAL A 437 20.88 1.46 -5.88
C VAL A 437 20.68 0.22 -6.75
N THR A 438 20.18 -0.87 -6.16
CA THR A 438 19.96 -2.14 -6.84
C THR A 438 18.78 -2.10 -7.81
N GLN A 439 17.76 -1.29 -7.58
CA GLN A 439 16.55 -1.19 -8.41
C GLN A 439 16.27 0.26 -8.85
N HIS A 440 16.27 1.23 -7.93
CA HIS A 440 15.73 2.57 -8.19
C HIS A 440 16.80 3.61 -8.57
N PHE A 441 17.77 3.86 -7.69
CA PHE A 441 18.62 5.05 -7.82
C PHE A 441 19.99 4.81 -8.47
N GLY A 442 20.34 3.56 -8.81
CA GLY A 442 21.57 3.26 -9.54
C GLY A 442 21.64 3.96 -10.91
N ASN A 443 20.48 4.12 -11.57
CA ASN A 443 20.38 4.76 -12.89
C ASN A 443 20.74 6.26 -12.86
N ALA A 444 20.69 6.93 -11.70
CA ALA A 444 21.03 8.34 -11.56
C ALA A 444 22.53 8.62 -11.83
N LEU A 445 23.38 7.59 -11.74
CA LEU A 445 24.83 7.68 -11.90
C LEU A 445 25.30 7.46 -13.34
N LEU A 446 24.40 7.16 -14.27
CA LEU A 446 24.74 6.76 -15.64
C LEU A 446 25.14 7.95 -16.53
N ARG A 447 25.95 7.65 -17.56
CA ARG A 447 26.50 8.66 -18.48
C ARG A 447 25.44 9.50 -19.18
N ASP A 448 24.30 8.90 -19.53
CA ASP A 448 23.19 9.55 -20.23
C ASP A 448 22.42 10.55 -19.34
N LYS A 449 22.68 10.57 -18.02
CA LYS A 449 22.07 11.52 -17.08
C LYS A 449 22.79 12.87 -17.01
N GLY A 450 23.85 13.06 -17.78
CA GLY A 450 24.57 14.34 -17.81
C GLY A 450 25.43 14.61 -16.56
N VAL A 451 25.90 13.57 -15.88
CA VAL A 451 26.64 13.65 -14.61
C VAL A 451 28.10 13.18 -14.74
N PRO A 452 28.95 13.80 -15.58
CA PRO A 452 30.26 13.26 -15.95
C PRO A 452 31.22 13.02 -14.76
N LYS A 453 31.19 13.85 -13.70
CA LYS A 453 32.03 13.67 -12.51
C LYS A 453 31.53 12.49 -11.67
N HIS A 454 30.22 12.38 -11.41
CA HIS A 454 29.66 11.24 -10.67
C HIS A 454 29.74 9.93 -11.45
N TRP A 455 29.47 9.96 -12.76
CA TRP A 455 29.67 8.82 -13.66
C TRP A 455 31.10 8.29 -13.58
N LYS A 456 32.10 9.17 -13.55
CA LYS A 456 33.50 8.76 -13.42
C LYS A 456 33.77 8.03 -12.09
N LEU A 457 33.19 8.49 -10.99
CA LEU A 457 33.31 7.83 -9.68
C LEU A 457 32.65 6.45 -9.69
N TYR A 458 31.40 6.37 -10.16
CA TYR A 458 30.63 5.14 -10.27
C TYR A 458 31.31 4.11 -11.20
N LYS A 459 31.67 4.53 -12.41
CA LYS A 459 32.33 3.67 -13.41
C LYS A 459 33.68 3.14 -12.92
N ASN A 460 34.47 3.96 -12.24
CA ASN A 460 35.73 3.52 -11.67
C ASN A 460 35.52 2.41 -10.62
N GLN A 461 34.54 2.56 -9.74
CA GLN A 461 34.21 1.51 -8.76
C GLN A 461 33.71 0.23 -9.45
N ALA A 462 32.86 0.35 -10.47
CA ALA A 462 32.39 -0.79 -11.25
C ALA A 462 33.53 -1.53 -11.96
N ASP A 463 34.49 -0.80 -12.54
CA ASP A 463 35.65 -1.39 -13.23
C ASP A 463 36.61 -2.10 -12.29
N VAL A 464 36.83 -1.52 -11.09
CA VAL A 464 37.62 -2.16 -10.04
C VAL A 464 36.96 -3.47 -9.60
N PHE A 465 35.66 -3.43 -9.27
CA PHE A 465 34.92 -4.62 -8.86
C PHE A 465 34.93 -5.70 -9.96
N ALA A 466 34.64 -5.32 -11.20
CA ALA A 466 34.66 -6.25 -12.33
C ALA A 466 36.04 -6.90 -12.53
N SER A 467 37.12 -6.13 -12.37
CA SER A 467 38.49 -6.64 -12.53
C SER A 467 38.90 -7.57 -11.38
N GLN A 468 38.48 -7.25 -10.15
CA GLN A 468 38.75 -8.09 -8.97
C GLN A 468 38.06 -9.45 -9.05
N HIS A 469 36.86 -9.49 -9.64
CA HIS A 469 36.03 -10.69 -9.71
C HIS A 469 35.98 -11.35 -11.09
N ASN A 470 36.81 -10.90 -12.03
CA ASN A 470 36.86 -11.40 -13.42
C ASN A 470 35.47 -11.37 -14.11
N LEU A 471 34.71 -10.31 -13.89
CA LEU A 471 33.40 -10.06 -14.49
C LEU A 471 33.51 -9.15 -15.72
N SER A 472 32.47 -9.15 -16.55
CA SER A 472 32.39 -8.24 -17.70
C SER A 472 32.25 -6.79 -17.24
N GLN A 473 33.28 -5.97 -17.49
CA GLN A 473 33.21 -4.52 -17.31
C GLN A 473 32.04 -3.89 -18.09
N GLY A 474 31.69 -4.46 -19.25
CA GLY A 474 30.60 -3.94 -20.09
C GLY A 474 29.21 -4.09 -19.48
N LEU A 475 29.02 -5.08 -18.58
CA LEU A 475 27.74 -5.38 -17.93
C LEU A 475 27.68 -4.83 -16.49
N THR A 476 28.81 -4.77 -15.79
CA THR A 476 28.87 -4.47 -14.34
C THR A 476 28.32 -3.09 -13.96
N TRP A 477 28.44 -2.06 -14.82
CA TRP A 477 27.93 -0.72 -14.52
C TRP A 477 26.46 -0.52 -14.91
N ARG A 478 25.83 -1.47 -15.62
CA ARG A 478 24.48 -1.31 -16.17
C ARG A 478 23.43 -1.58 -15.10
N SER A 479 23.11 -0.57 -14.29
CA SER A 479 22.31 -0.72 -13.08
C SER A 479 20.93 -1.36 -13.28
N TRP A 480 20.36 -1.24 -14.48
CA TRP A 480 19.07 -1.82 -14.85
C TRP A 480 19.13 -3.31 -15.24
N GLU A 481 20.33 -3.87 -15.48
CA GLU A 481 20.48 -5.28 -15.89
C GLU A 481 20.70 -6.21 -14.69
N HIS A 482 20.33 -7.48 -14.89
CA HIS A 482 20.70 -8.57 -13.99
C HIS A 482 22.16 -9.01 -14.19
N GLY A 483 22.66 -9.80 -13.24
CA GLY A 483 23.98 -10.42 -13.25
C GLY A 483 25.09 -9.58 -12.63
N PRO A 484 26.24 -9.36 -13.31
CA PRO A 484 27.38 -8.65 -12.73
C PRO A 484 27.03 -7.30 -12.09
N SER A 485 26.03 -6.62 -12.67
CA SER A 485 25.51 -5.36 -12.14
C SER A 485 24.89 -5.50 -10.74
N LYS A 486 24.02 -6.49 -10.52
CA LYS A 486 23.38 -6.70 -9.21
C LYS A 486 24.38 -7.12 -8.13
N LEU A 487 25.43 -7.86 -8.49
CA LEU A 487 26.55 -8.14 -7.59
C LEU A 487 27.26 -6.83 -7.19
N PHE A 488 27.70 -6.03 -8.16
CA PHE A 488 28.40 -4.78 -7.90
C PHE A 488 27.56 -3.77 -7.10
N LEU A 489 26.27 -3.62 -7.42
CA LEU A 489 25.39 -2.68 -6.72
C LEU A 489 25.17 -3.08 -5.26
N ASN A 490 25.06 -4.38 -4.97
CA ASN A 490 25.01 -4.84 -3.58
C ASN A 490 26.32 -4.56 -2.83
N ASP A 491 27.48 -4.75 -3.46
CA ASP A 491 28.77 -4.38 -2.85
C ASP A 491 28.88 -2.88 -2.58
N LEU A 492 28.48 -2.06 -3.56
CA LEU A 492 28.49 -0.61 -3.46
C LEU A 492 27.59 -0.12 -2.31
N GLU A 493 26.37 -0.64 -2.25
CA GLU A 493 25.40 -0.31 -1.21
C GLU A 493 25.87 -0.81 0.17
N GLN A 494 26.41 -2.02 0.25
CA GLN A 494 26.91 -2.60 1.49
C GLN A 494 28.06 -1.78 2.10
N ARG A 495 29.02 -1.32 1.28
CA ARG A 495 30.14 -0.51 1.77
C ARG A 495 29.66 0.80 2.39
N PHE A 496 28.70 1.47 1.75
CA PHE A 496 28.06 2.67 2.33
C PHE A 496 27.33 2.33 3.63
N ASN A 497 26.54 1.26 3.64
CA ASN A 497 25.77 0.84 4.82
C ASN A 497 26.69 0.57 6.01
N VAL A 498 27.75 -0.21 5.84
CA VAL A 498 28.70 -0.50 6.93
C VAL A 498 29.40 0.76 7.43
N GLU A 499 29.79 1.67 6.55
CA GLU A 499 30.43 2.93 6.95
C GLU A 499 29.50 3.81 7.78
N MET A 500 28.22 3.91 7.41
CA MET A 500 27.23 4.69 8.15
C MET A 500 26.82 4.01 9.46
N ILE A 501 26.70 2.68 9.48
CA ILE A 501 26.47 1.90 10.72
C ILE A 501 27.62 2.11 11.69
N GLN A 502 28.87 1.97 11.23
CA GLN A 502 30.03 2.15 12.10
C GLN A 502 30.07 3.56 12.69
N HIS A 503 29.78 4.60 11.89
CA HIS A 503 29.68 5.97 12.38
C HIS A 503 28.64 6.12 13.51
N LEU A 504 27.43 5.55 13.34
CA LEU A 504 26.41 5.56 14.38
C LEU A 504 26.84 4.79 15.64
N ARG A 505 27.53 3.65 15.49
CA ARG A 505 28.06 2.86 16.60
C ARG A 505 29.18 3.60 17.35
N ASP A 506 30.08 4.29 16.63
CA ASP A 506 31.15 5.11 17.20
C ASP A 506 30.60 6.30 18.01
N LEU A 507 29.48 6.88 17.57
CA LEU A 507 28.75 7.90 18.35
C LEU A 507 28.14 7.32 19.63
N GLY A 508 27.90 6.00 19.69
CA GLY A 508 27.34 5.29 20.82
C GLY A 508 25.85 4.94 20.69
N VAL A 509 25.30 4.91 19.47
CA VAL A 509 23.93 4.41 19.21
C VAL A 509 23.86 2.92 19.55
N LYS A 510 22.89 2.52 20.39
CA LYS A 510 22.75 1.15 20.92
C LYS A 510 21.58 0.36 20.33
N VAL A 511 20.63 1.06 19.73
CA VAL A 511 19.40 0.47 19.15
C VAL A 511 19.68 -0.21 17.81
N PRO A 512 18.79 -1.08 17.31
CA PRO A 512 18.87 -1.64 15.97
C PRO A 512 18.91 -0.52 14.92
N ILE A 513 19.72 -0.75 13.89
CA ILE A 513 19.86 0.14 12.73
C ILE A 513 19.33 -0.60 11.50
N ALA A 514 18.28 -0.06 10.89
CA ALA A 514 17.87 -0.39 9.54
C ALA A 514 18.71 0.43 8.54
N THR A 515 19.07 -0.17 7.41
CA THR A 515 19.84 0.49 6.34
C THR A 515 18.97 1.43 5.51
N THR A 516 18.60 1.01 4.31
CA THR A 516 17.40 1.48 3.61
C THR A 516 16.31 0.41 3.63
N SER A 517 15.17 0.71 3.01
CA SER A 517 14.03 -0.21 2.88
C SER A 517 14.04 -0.91 1.53
N SER A 518 13.56 -2.16 1.50
CA SER A 518 13.05 -2.78 0.27
C SER A 518 11.63 -2.27 0.03
N TRP A 519 11.16 -2.26 -1.22
CA TRP A 519 9.90 -1.62 -1.58
C TRP A 519 9.02 -2.59 -2.38
N GLY A 520 7.71 -2.32 -2.43
CA GLY A 520 6.81 -3.00 -3.37
C GLY A 520 7.30 -2.79 -4.81
N GLY A 521 7.61 -3.88 -5.52
CA GLY A 521 8.20 -3.86 -6.86
C GLY A 521 9.67 -4.30 -6.93
N ASP A 522 10.36 -4.44 -5.79
CA ASP A 522 11.77 -4.83 -5.77
C ASP A 522 12.02 -6.33 -6.02
N GLY A 523 13.00 -6.64 -6.86
CA GLY A 523 13.52 -8.01 -6.94
C GLY A 523 14.26 -8.41 -5.65
N LEU A 524 14.25 -9.72 -5.31
CA LEU A 524 14.98 -10.24 -4.14
C LEU A 524 16.48 -9.91 -4.15
N SER A 525 17.04 -9.54 -5.30
CA SER A 525 18.41 -9.05 -5.44
C SER A 525 18.70 -7.74 -4.69
N SER A 526 17.69 -7.05 -4.14
CA SER A 526 17.89 -5.87 -3.27
C SER A 526 18.25 -6.24 -1.82
N LEU A 527 17.85 -7.43 -1.34
CA LEU A 527 18.02 -7.85 0.04
C LEU A 527 19.47 -7.99 0.54
N PRO A 528 20.45 -8.46 -0.25
CA PRO A 528 21.78 -8.79 0.29
C PRO A 528 22.46 -7.62 1.00
N ALA A 529 22.47 -6.42 0.41
CA ALA A 529 23.08 -5.24 1.04
C ALA A 529 22.37 -4.80 2.33
N LEU A 530 21.04 -5.01 2.41
CA LEU A 530 20.22 -4.68 3.59
C LEU A 530 20.56 -5.57 4.79
N THR A 531 21.10 -6.79 4.56
CA THR A 531 21.53 -7.69 5.65
C THR A 531 22.68 -7.14 6.51
N SER A 532 23.30 -6.05 6.08
CA SER A 532 24.29 -5.29 6.87
C SER A 532 23.68 -4.63 8.10
N GLY A 533 22.40 -4.26 8.04
CA GLY A 533 21.64 -3.72 9.16
C GLY A 533 21.30 -4.78 10.21
N ASP A 534 20.85 -4.33 11.37
CA ASP A 534 20.38 -5.24 12.44
C ASP A 534 19.01 -5.84 12.10
N VAL A 535 18.22 -5.16 11.27
CA VAL A 535 16.88 -5.55 10.81
C VAL A 535 16.76 -5.37 9.30
N ILE A 536 15.85 -6.13 8.69
CA ILE A 536 15.38 -5.84 7.33
C ILE A 536 14.14 -4.98 7.43
N ASP A 537 14.06 -3.95 6.60
CA ASP A 537 12.94 -3.01 6.58
C ASP A 537 12.27 -2.99 5.21
N VAL A 538 10.93 -2.94 5.19
CA VAL A 538 10.13 -3.03 3.97
C VAL A 538 9.05 -1.97 3.92
N HIS A 539 8.85 -1.39 2.74
CA HIS A 539 7.74 -0.53 2.39
C HIS A 539 6.83 -1.22 1.38
N SER A 540 5.53 -1.20 1.56
CA SER A 540 4.61 -1.76 0.57
C SER A 540 3.27 -1.05 0.55
N TYR A 541 2.81 -0.71 -0.65
CA TYR A 541 1.53 -0.04 -0.88
C TYR A 541 0.65 -0.87 -1.79
N GLY A 542 -0.61 -1.06 -1.38
CA GLY A 542 -1.61 -1.83 -2.13
C GLY A 542 -2.64 -0.94 -2.82
N GLY A 543 -3.43 -1.51 -3.72
CA GLY A 543 -4.66 -0.90 -4.23
C GLY A 543 -5.92 -1.58 -3.72
N ALA A 544 -7.07 -1.25 -4.27
CA ALA A 544 -8.31 -1.96 -3.99
C ALA A 544 -8.21 -3.47 -4.31
N GLY A 545 -8.99 -4.30 -3.61
CA GLY A 545 -9.13 -5.72 -3.90
C GLY A 545 -7.97 -6.60 -3.42
N GLN A 546 -7.25 -6.21 -2.36
CA GLN A 546 -6.13 -7.01 -1.82
C GLN A 546 -6.56 -8.43 -1.43
N LEU A 547 -7.78 -8.60 -0.91
CA LEU A 547 -8.29 -9.92 -0.53
C LEU A 547 -8.59 -10.83 -1.73
N GLU A 548 -8.74 -10.25 -2.93
CA GLU A 548 -9.09 -10.94 -4.17
C GLU A 548 -7.86 -11.33 -5.01
N LYS A 549 -6.66 -10.87 -4.63
CA LYS A 549 -5.41 -11.22 -5.30
C LYS A 549 -5.18 -12.72 -5.23
N ASN A 550 -5.18 -13.39 -6.38
CA ASN A 550 -4.96 -14.84 -6.47
C ASN A 550 -3.46 -15.14 -6.32
N PRO A 551 -3.00 -15.77 -5.23
CA PRO A 551 -1.58 -15.98 -4.96
C PRO A 551 -0.92 -16.93 -5.98
N LEU A 552 -1.70 -17.66 -6.78
CA LEU A 552 -1.15 -18.47 -7.88
C LEU A 552 -0.64 -17.60 -9.04
N THR A 553 -1.24 -16.43 -9.28
CA THR A 553 -1.03 -15.66 -10.52
C THR A 553 -0.70 -14.19 -10.31
N SER A 554 -0.92 -13.65 -9.11
CA SER A 554 -0.82 -12.21 -8.83
C SER A 554 -0.36 -11.95 -7.42
N ASP A 555 0.50 -10.95 -7.28
CA ASP A 555 0.95 -10.36 -6.03
C ASP A 555 -0.04 -9.34 -5.45
N GLY A 556 0.09 -9.13 -4.15
CA GLY A 556 -0.50 -8.04 -3.37
C GLY A 556 0.49 -7.53 -2.32
N ILE A 557 0.05 -6.54 -1.54
CA ILE A 557 0.89 -5.83 -0.55
C ILE A 557 1.61 -6.78 0.41
N ILE A 558 0.92 -7.83 0.87
CA ILE A 558 1.44 -8.75 1.88
C ILE A 558 2.52 -9.68 1.32
N ASP A 559 2.49 -9.99 0.02
CA ASP A 559 3.52 -10.81 -0.64
C ASP A 559 4.87 -10.08 -0.70
N TRP A 560 4.84 -8.77 -0.98
CA TRP A 560 6.03 -7.92 -0.98
C TRP A 560 6.64 -7.77 0.40
N ILE A 561 5.80 -7.64 1.45
CA ILE A 561 6.29 -7.62 2.83
C ILE A 561 6.92 -8.97 3.20
N ALA A 562 6.24 -10.08 2.93
CA ALA A 562 6.73 -11.42 3.26
C ALA A 562 8.05 -11.76 2.57
N ALA A 563 8.25 -11.31 1.33
CA ALA A 563 9.49 -11.49 0.59
C ALA A 563 10.70 -10.77 1.23
N GLY A 564 10.49 -9.82 2.14
CA GLY A 564 11.56 -9.19 2.92
C GLY A 564 12.06 -10.01 4.12
N GLN A 565 11.38 -11.09 4.53
CA GLN A 565 11.76 -11.88 5.69
C GLN A 565 13.04 -12.69 5.44
N VAL A 566 14.21 -12.12 5.73
CA VAL A 566 15.49 -12.83 5.62
C VAL A 566 15.73 -13.73 6.82
N THR A 567 16.24 -14.96 6.59
CA THR A 567 16.60 -15.89 7.68
C THR A 567 17.59 -15.26 8.65
N GLY A 568 17.36 -15.40 9.95
CA GLY A 568 18.25 -14.86 10.99
C GLY A 568 18.19 -13.35 11.19
N LYS A 569 17.22 -12.64 10.61
CA LYS A 569 17.01 -11.19 10.77
C LYS A 569 15.57 -10.89 11.21
N PRO A 570 15.35 -9.92 12.11
CA PRO A 570 14.01 -9.40 12.38
C PRO A 570 13.48 -8.64 11.15
N LEU A 571 12.16 -8.61 10.99
CA LEU A 571 11.50 -7.87 9.91
C LEU A 571 10.71 -6.68 10.48
N THR A 572 10.99 -5.51 9.94
CA THR A 572 10.24 -4.28 10.18
C THR A 572 9.56 -3.81 8.90
N VAL A 573 8.43 -3.14 9.07
CA VAL A 573 7.65 -2.53 8.00
C VAL A 573 7.33 -1.12 8.46
N THR A 574 8.21 -0.17 8.17
CA THR A 574 8.05 1.25 8.54
C THR A 574 6.98 1.96 7.71
N GLU A 575 6.54 1.37 6.59
CA GLU A 575 5.46 1.92 5.77
C GLU A 575 4.59 0.82 5.13
N TRP A 576 3.29 0.88 5.43
CA TRP A 576 2.25 0.21 4.64
C TRP A 576 0.99 1.06 4.56
N ASN A 577 0.33 1.07 3.39
CA ASN A 577 -1.02 1.63 3.20
C ASN A 577 -1.64 1.17 1.87
N ASN A 578 -2.86 1.62 1.57
CA ASN A 578 -3.46 1.53 0.24
C ASN A 578 -3.38 2.88 -0.51
N GLU A 579 -3.39 2.82 -1.84
CA GLU A 579 -3.50 3.95 -2.75
C GLU A 579 -4.17 3.53 -4.08
N PRO A 580 -4.82 4.44 -4.83
CA PRO A 580 -5.07 5.85 -4.51
C PRO A 580 -6.18 6.05 -3.46
N PHE A 581 -6.22 7.24 -2.86
CA PHE A 581 -7.27 7.64 -1.93
C PHE A 581 -8.47 8.27 -2.64
N PRO A 582 -9.71 8.00 -2.21
CA PRO A 582 -10.09 6.98 -1.22
C PRO A 582 -10.16 5.59 -1.85
N THR A 583 -9.40 4.62 -1.30
CA THR A 583 -9.60 3.20 -1.65
C THR A 583 -10.88 2.68 -0.95
N PRO A 584 -11.87 2.09 -1.66
CA PRO A 584 -13.17 1.75 -1.09
C PRO A 584 -13.16 0.70 0.05
N ASP A 585 -12.30 -0.31 -0.05
CA ASP A 585 -12.19 -1.45 0.88
C ASP A 585 -11.03 -1.32 1.89
N ARG A 586 -10.49 -0.11 2.06
CA ARG A 586 -9.34 0.13 2.96
C ARG A 586 -9.59 -0.25 4.42
N HIS A 587 -10.86 -0.36 4.83
CA HIS A 587 -11.24 -0.88 6.16
C HIS A 587 -10.81 -2.34 6.39
N SER A 588 -10.57 -3.12 5.34
CA SER A 588 -10.13 -4.52 5.45
C SER A 588 -8.63 -4.67 5.72
N LEU A 589 -7.82 -3.68 5.32
CA LEU A 589 -6.37 -3.79 5.30
C LEU A 589 -5.74 -3.98 6.68
N PRO A 590 -6.12 -3.23 7.75
CA PRO A 590 -5.48 -3.38 9.06
C PRO A 590 -5.51 -4.81 9.62
N LEU A 591 -6.65 -5.51 9.48
CA LEU A 591 -6.79 -6.88 9.97
C LEU A 591 -6.02 -7.89 9.12
N TYR A 592 -5.96 -7.67 7.80
CA TYR A 592 -5.20 -8.52 6.90
C TYR A 592 -3.70 -8.42 7.21
N VAL A 593 -3.18 -7.20 7.41
CA VAL A 593 -1.79 -6.96 7.82
C VAL A 593 -1.51 -7.54 9.20
N ALA A 594 -2.31 -7.22 10.21
CA ALA A 594 -2.07 -7.67 11.59
C ALA A 594 -2.17 -9.20 11.77
N GLY A 595 -3.14 -9.84 11.11
CA GLY A 595 -3.29 -11.30 11.13
C GLY A 595 -2.09 -11.97 10.46
N THR A 596 -1.74 -11.55 9.25
CA THR A 596 -0.58 -12.11 8.51
C THR A 596 0.73 -11.87 9.27
N ALA A 597 0.96 -10.66 9.76
CA ALA A 597 2.17 -10.32 10.51
C ALA A 597 2.32 -11.17 11.78
N SER A 598 1.22 -11.44 12.49
CA SER A 598 1.23 -12.31 13.67
C SER A 598 1.60 -13.74 13.30
N HIS A 599 1.04 -14.25 12.19
CA HIS A 599 1.30 -15.61 11.71
C HIS A 599 2.73 -15.79 11.16
N GLN A 600 3.26 -14.77 10.48
CA GLN A 600 4.63 -14.77 9.97
C GLN A 600 5.68 -14.49 11.05
N GLY A 601 5.29 -13.92 12.19
CA GLY A 601 6.20 -13.55 13.27
C GLY A 601 7.00 -12.27 12.99
N TRP A 602 6.44 -11.31 12.24
CA TRP A 602 7.06 -10.01 11.99
C TRP A 602 7.11 -9.18 13.28
N ASP A 603 8.05 -8.22 13.37
CA ASP A 603 8.40 -7.57 14.64
C ASP A 603 7.80 -6.17 14.81
N ALA A 604 7.79 -5.36 13.74
CA ALA A 604 7.31 -3.98 13.78
C ALA A 604 6.55 -3.60 12.51
N LEU A 605 5.31 -3.11 12.64
CA LEU A 605 4.45 -2.75 11.52
C LEU A 605 3.95 -1.32 11.71
N MET A 606 4.15 -0.44 10.74
CA MET A 606 3.81 0.98 10.83
C MET A 606 2.94 1.42 9.66
N GLN A 607 1.70 1.81 9.98
CA GLN A 607 0.78 2.37 8.99
C GLN A 607 1.31 3.74 8.52
N TYR A 608 1.32 3.98 7.21
CA TYR A 608 1.72 5.26 6.63
C TYR A 608 0.52 6.04 6.06
N ALA A 609 0.04 7.13 6.65
CA ALA A 609 0.49 7.75 7.89
C ALA A 609 -0.68 8.15 8.79
N TYR A 610 -0.36 8.52 10.04
CA TYR A 610 -1.31 9.09 10.99
C TYR A 610 -1.71 10.50 10.57
N SER A 611 -0.72 11.38 10.33
CA SER A 611 -0.97 12.73 9.81
C SER A 611 0.29 13.34 9.17
N GLN A 612 0.10 14.05 8.05
CA GLN A 612 1.05 14.99 7.44
C GLN A 612 0.76 16.46 7.81
N GLN A 613 -0.47 16.75 8.26
CA GLN A 613 -0.91 18.09 8.62
C GLN A 613 -0.82 18.37 10.12
N SER A 614 -0.76 19.66 10.48
CA SER A 614 -0.91 20.10 11.87
C SER A 614 -2.26 19.68 12.45
N PHE A 615 -2.29 19.47 13.77
CA PHE A 615 -3.52 19.22 14.53
C PHE A 615 -4.14 20.50 15.11
N ASP A 616 -3.56 21.67 14.83
CA ASP A 616 -4.14 22.97 15.16
C ASP A 616 -4.85 23.60 13.97
N GLY A 617 -5.79 24.51 14.27
CA GLY A 617 -6.57 25.24 13.28
C GLY A 617 -7.85 24.53 12.86
N ASP A 618 -8.65 25.20 12.03
CA ASP A 618 -9.97 24.72 11.60
C ASP A 618 -9.91 23.95 10.26
N TRP A 619 -8.74 23.87 9.61
CA TRP A 619 -8.58 23.24 8.30
C TRP A 619 -8.15 21.78 8.43
N VAL A 620 -9.11 20.87 8.30
CA VAL A 620 -8.93 19.41 8.39
C VAL A 620 -9.25 18.79 7.04
N THR A 621 -8.24 18.23 6.35
CA THR A 621 -8.44 17.52 5.08
C THR A 621 -8.48 16.01 5.28
N ALA A 622 -9.20 15.34 4.39
CA ALA A 622 -9.23 13.90 4.24
C ALA A 622 -8.25 13.51 3.14
N ASP A 623 -7.24 12.70 3.45
CA ASP A 623 -6.19 12.34 2.50
C ASP A 623 -5.64 10.95 2.83
N ASN A 624 -4.95 10.31 1.88
CA ASN A 624 -4.27 9.04 2.07
C ASN A 624 -3.29 9.04 3.26
N TRP A 625 -2.73 10.21 3.58
CA TRP A 625 -1.74 10.40 4.64
C TRP A 625 -2.35 10.80 5.99
N HIS A 626 -3.69 10.84 6.09
CA HIS A 626 -4.43 11.36 7.25
C HIS A 626 -5.31 10.29 7.94
N ALA A 627 -4.75 9.12 8.28
CA ALA A 627 -5.53 8.06 8.94
C ALA A 627 -6.14 8.51 10.29
N TYR A 628 -5.61 9.55 10.95
CA TYR A 628 -6.13 10.05 12.21
C TYR A 628 -7.61 10.50 12.17
N ASN A 629 -8.14 10.83 11.00
CA ASN A 629 -9.53 11.29 10.80
C ASN A 629 -10.34 10.41 9.84
N ASP A 630 -9.79 9.31 9.32
CA ASP A 630 -10.45 8.43 8.35
C ASP A 630 -11.27 7.32 9.03
N PRO A 631 -12.61 7.33 8.94
CA PRO A 631 -13.46 6.33 9.56
C PRO A 631 -13.35 4.93 8.97
N ALA A 632 -13.03 4.78 7.68
CA ALA A 632 -12.85 3.45 7.12
C ALA A 632 -11.57 2.79 7.65
N MET A 633 -10.46 3.54 7.70
CA MET A 633 -9.20 3.03 8.25
C MET A 633 -9.29 2.81 9.77
N LEU A 634 -9.78 3.80 10.53
CA LEU A 634 -9.85 3.70 11.99
C LEU A 634 -10.84 2.65 12.49
N ALA A 635 -11.87 2.29 11.71
CA ALA A 635 -12.84 1.28 12.12
C ALA A 635 -12.16 -0.02 12.63
N THR A 636 -11.12 -0.47 11.93
CA THR A 636 -10.44 -1.74 12.21
C THR A 636 -9.00 -1.57 12.70
N LEU A 637 -8.41 -0.38 12.64
CA LEU A 637 -7.02 -0.14 13.06
C LEU A 637 -6.76 -0.43 14.56
N PRO A 638 -7.61 -0.01 15.52
CA PRO A 638 -7.46 -0.41 16.93
C PRO A 638 -7.67 -1.92 17.14
N ALA A 639 -8.56 -2.54 16.37
CA ALA A 639 -8.80 -3.97 16.45
C ALA A 639 -7.58 -4.79 15.98
N ALA A 640 -6.92 -4.32 14.93
CA ALA A 640 -5.65 -4.85 14.43
C ALA A 640 -4.52 -4.68 15.46
N ALA A 641 -4.42 -3.51 16.10
CA ALA A 641 -3.47 -3.26 17.19
C ALA A 641 -3.66 -4.26 18.34
N LEU A 642 -4.92 -4.47 18.77
CA LEU A 642 -5.26 -5.39 19.85
C LEU A 642 -4.93 -6.84 19.51
N LEU A 643 -5.22 -7.27 18.27
CA LEU A 643 -4.91 -8.61 17.76
C LEU A 643 -3.41 -8.88 17.78
N TYR A 644 -2.63 -8.01 17.12
CA TYR A 644 -1.20 -8.22 16.91
C TYR A 644 -0.41 -8.14 18.21
N ARG A 645 -0.67 -7.11 19.03
CA ARG A 645 0.11 -6.86 20.24
C ARG A 645 -0.12 -7.89 21.35
N ARG A 646 -1.27 -8.56 21.36
CA ARG A 646 -1.54 -9.65 22.30
C ARG A 646 -1.10 -11.02 21.79
N GLY A 647 -0.67 -11.11 20.53
CA GLY A 647 -0.44 -12.39 19.85
C GLY A 647 -1.70 -13.23 19.83
N ASP A 648 -2.84 -12.65 19.41
CA ASP A 648 -4.11 -13.40 19.34
C ASP A 648 -4.05 -14.49 18.26
N VAL A 649 -3.32 -14.24 17.17
CA VAL A 649 -2.98 -15.23 16.14
C VAL A 649 -1.61 -15.81 16.44
N SER A 650 -1.50 -17.13 16.34
CA SER A 650 -0.29 -17.92 16.56
C SER A 650 0.65 -17.83 15.36
N GLU A 651 1.96 -17.79 15.63
CA GLU A 651 2.98 -17.93 14.59
C GLU A 651 2.84 -19.31 13.89
N ALA A 652 3.22 -19.39 12.62
CA ALA A 652 3.09 -20.59 11.82
C ALA A 652 3.83 -21.80 12.41
N ASN A 653 3.25 -22.98 12.24
CA ASN A 653 3.87 -24.24 12.64
C ASN A 653 4.97 -24.70 11.67
N THR A 654 4.88 -24.26 10.42
CA THR A 654 5.75 -24.65 9.31
C THR A 654 6.51 -23.44 8.80
N THR A 655 7.83 -23.59 8.69
CA THR A 655 8.70 -22.63 8.02
C THR A 655 9.06 -23.14 6.62
N TYR A 656 8.78 -22.31 5.62
CA TYR A 656 9.16 -22.48 4.23
C TYR A 656 10.31 -21.53 3.93
N VAL A 657 11.44 -22.07 3.45
CA VAL A 657 12.63 -21.28 3.13
C VAL A 657 12.86 -21.33 1.63
N PHE A 658 12.80 -20.17 0.97
CA PHE A 658 13.34 -20.03 -0.37
C PHE A 658 14.85 -19.78 -0.28
N ALA A 659 15.65 -20.69 -0.81
CA ALA A 659 17.10 -20.65 -0.80
C ALA A 659 17.62 -20.52 -2.25
N PRO A 660 17.53 -19.34 -2.88
CA PRO A 660 17.99 -19.16 -4.25
C PRO A 660 19.49 -19.44 -4.37
N THR A 661 19.93 -19.97 -5.50
CA THR A 661 21.35 -19.97 -5.86
C THR A 661 21.81 -18.55 -6.22
N PRO A 662 23.12 -18.24 -6.25
CA PRO A 662 23.61 -16.96 -6.78
C PRO A 662 23.09 -16.65 -8.19
N ASP A 663 23.04 -17.66 -9.07
CA ASP A 663 22.48 -17.51 -10.42
C ASP A 663 21.00 -17.12 -10.37
N THR A 664 20.20 -17.80 -9.54
CA THR A 664 18.78 -17.48 -9.36
C THR A 664 18.58 -16.07 -8.80
N LEU A 665 19.36 -15.67 -7.79
CA LEU A 665 19.17 -14.39 -7.10
C LEU A 665 19.65 -13.20 -7.94
N PHE A 666 20.80 -13.30 -8.58
CA PHE A 666 21.43 -12.15 -9.25
C PHE A 666 21.18 -12.10 -10.75
N ASN A 667 20.99 -13.24 -11.43
CA ASN A 667 20.82 -13.29 -12.90
C ASN A 667 19.35 -13.29 -13.35
N LYS A 668 18.38 -13.36 -12.42
CA LYS A 668 16.95 -13.42 -12.73
C LYS A 668 16.15 -12.36 -11.94
N PRO A 669 15.02 -11.87 -12.47
CA PRO A 669 14.16 -10.88 -11.80
C PRO A 669 13.24 -11.50 -10.74
N VAL A 670 13.72 -12.40 -9.87
CA VAL A 670 12.83 -13.09 -8.91
C VAL A 670 12.19 -12.10 -7.95
N SER A 671 10.86 -12.05 -7.94
CA SER A 671 10.06 -11.18 -7.07
C SER A 671 8.66 -11.78 -6.84
N PRO A 672 7.89 -11.27 -5.87
CA PRO A 672 6.48 -11.60 -5.73
C PRO A 672 5.65 -11.46 -7.01
N ALA A 673 6.01 -10.59 -7.95
CA ALA A 673 5.27 -10.47 -9.22
C ALA A 673 5.34 -11.74 -10.08
N ASN A 674 6.43 -12.50 -10.01
CA ASN A 674 6.65 -13.67 -10.88
C ASN A 674 6.87 -15.00 -10.15
N SER A 675 7.13 -15.00 -8.85
CA SER A 675 7.35 -16.22 -8.08
C SER A 675 6.08 -16.73 -7.39
N ALA A 676 5.54 -17.86 -7.85
CA ALA A 676 4.44 -18.54 -7.17
C ALA A 676 4.84 -19.07 -5.79
N LEU A 677 6.10 -19.49 -5.62
CA LEU A 677 6.61 -19.97 -4.34
C LEU A 677 6.49 -18.89 -3.26
N LEU A 678 6.98 -17.66 -3.52
CA LEU A 678 6.95 -16.57 -2.54
C LEU A 678 5.51 -16.28 -2.07
N ARG A 679 4.58 -16.19 -3.02
CA ARG A 679 3.17 -15.91 -2.71
C ARG A 679 2.49 -17.05 -1.95
N THR A 680 2.65 -18.29 -2.43
CA THR A 680 1.93 -19.44 -1.87
C THR A 680 2.53 -19.97 -0.56
N ALA A 681 3.83 -19.76 -0.31
CA ALA A 681 4.46 -20.20 0.93
C ALA A 681 4.03 -19.37 2.14
N MET A 682 4.00 -18.04 2.00
CA MET A 682 3.56 -17.16 3.09
C MET A 682 2.04 -17.29 3.37
N GLU A 683 1.27 -17.70 2.37
CA GLU A 683 -0.18 -17.90 2.48
C GLU A 683 -0.55 -19.02 3.47
N ILE A 684 0.28 -20.07 3.59
CA ILE A 684 -0.03 -21.28 4.38
C ILE A 684 0.88 -21.49 5.58
N GLY A 685 2.03 -20.83 5.65
CA GLY A 685 2.97 -20.89 6.77
C GLY A 685 3.97 -19.74 6.72
N LYS A 686 5.08 -19.83 7.48
CA LYS A 686 6.09 -18.76 7.56
C LYS A 686 7.04 -18.83 6.36
N LEU A 687 7.11 -17.77 5.55
CA LEU A 687 8.10 -17.63 4.48
C LEU A 687 9.37 -16.98 5.00
N GLN A 688 10.53 -17.49 4.57
CA GLN A 688 11.82 -16.84 4.74
C GLN A 688 12.69 -16.96 3.50
N ILE A 689 13.58 -15.98 3.31
CA ILE A 689 14.56 -15.94 2.24
C ILE A 689 15.95 -16.19 2.82
N ALA A 690 16.62 -17.24 2.35
CA ALA A 690 18.00 -17.53 2.72
C ALA A 690 18.96 -16.89 1.71
N MET A 691 19.87 -16.02 2.19
CA MET A 691 20.90 -15.44 1.32
C MET A 691 21.87 -16.53 0.82
N PRO A 692 22.27 -16.52 -0.47
CA PRO A 692 23.27 -17.43 -0.97
C PRO A 692 24.69 -16.98 -0.60
N GLN A 693 25.64 -17.92 -0.72
CA GLN A 693 27.06 -17.59 -0.71
C GLN A 693 27.57 -17.41 -2.15
N THR A 694 28.35 -16.37 -2.40
CA THR A 694 29.01 -16.14 -3.70
C THR A 694 30.38 -15.50 -3.51
N PRO A 695 31.43 -15.88 -4.27
CA PRO A 695 32.77 -15.35 -4.07
C PRO A 695 32.92 -13.85 -4.39
N GLU A 696 32.03 -13.30 -5.21
CA GLU A 696 31.99 -11.88 -5.57
C GLU A 696 31.52 -10.99 -4.42
N LEU A 697 30.79 -11.55 -3.45
CA LEU A 697 30.30 -10.86 -2.26
C LEU A 697 30.77 -11.62 -1.02
N ALA A 698 32.08 -11.65 -0.77
CA ALA A 698 32.66 -12.40 0.35
C ALA A 698 32.14 -11.98 1.74
N TRP A 699 31.57 -10.77 1.86
CA TRP A 699 30.93 -10.29 3.08
C TRP A 699 29.53 -10.88 3.31
N LEU A 700 28.85 -11.35 2.25
CA LEU A 700 27.50 -11.90 2.33
C LEU A 700 27.54 -13.27 3.00
N GLN A 701 26.95 -13.35 4.19
CA GLN A 701 26.85 -14.61 4.92
C GLN A 701 25.69 -15.45 4.38
N PRO A 702 25.88 -16.77 4.20
CA PRO A 702 24.77 -17.65 3.83
C PRO A 702 23.70 -17.65 4.93
N GLY A 703 22.44 -17.66 4.51
CA GLY A 703 21.30 -17.69 5.41
C GLY A 703 21.30 -18.92 6.33
N ILE A 704 20.97 -18.73 7.61
CA ILE A 704 20.84 -19.84 8.57
C ILE A 704 19.49 -20.50 8.37
N ILE A 705 19.50 -21.73 7.86
CA ILE A 705 18.26 -22.49 7.61
C ILE A 705 17.95 -23.39 8.82
N PRO A 706 16.78 -23.24 9.46
CA PRO A 706 16.36 -24.14 10.54
C PRO A 706 16.28 -25.59 10.07
N SER A 707 16.73 -26.54 10.90
CA SER A 707 16.71 -27.98 10.56
C SER A 707 15.31 -28.55 10.29
N THR A 708 14.26 -27.87 10.78
CA THR A 708 12.85 -28.24 10.61
C THR A 708 12.19 -27.54 9.42
N ALA A 709 12.88 -26.63 8.74
CA ALA A 709 12.33 -25.88 7.62
C ALA A 709 12.20 -26.74 6.36
N LYS A 710 11.20 -26.45 5.53
CA LYS A 710 11.06 -27.00 4.18
C LYS A 710 11.76 -26.05 3.21
N VAL A 711 12.80 -26.54 2.53
CA VAL A 711 13.66 -25.71 1.67
C VAL A 711 13.28 -25.88 0.20
N PHE A 712 13.23 -24.75 -0.52
CA PHE A 712 12.87 -24.68 -1.94
C PHE A 712 13.90 -23.85 -2.69
N HIS A 713 14.14 -24.21 -3.95
CA HIS A 713 15.10 -23.54 -4.84
C HIS A 713 14.46 -23.03 -6.14
N ASP A 714 13.28 -23.54 -6.48
CA ASP A 714 12.52 -23.15 -7.65
C ASP A 714 11.51 -22.05 -7.29
N PRO A 715 11.68 -20.80 -7.78
CA PRO A 715 10.74 -19.72 -7.50
C PRO A 715 9.35 -19.95 -8.10
N ASP A 716 9.21 -20.85 -9.08
CA ASP A 716 7.93 -21.09 -9.76
C ASP A 716 7.11 -22.20 -9.08
N GLN A 717 7.67 -22.87 -8.07
CA GLN A 717 7.01 -23.96 -7.36
C GLN A 717 5.91 -23.46 -6.41
N SER A 718 4.65 -23.57 -6.85
CA SER A 718 3.48 -23.34 -5.99
C SER A 718 3.37 -24.41 -4.88
N LEU A 719 2.99 -23.97 -3.67
CA LEU A 719 2.60 -24.84 -2.55
C LEU A 719 1.09 -25.04 -2.44
N LEU A 720 0.31 -24.39 -3.30
CA LEU A 720 -1.13 -24.54 -3.43
C LEU A 720 -1.48 -25.32 -4.70
N ASP A 721 -2.61 -26.02 -4.67
CA ASP A 721 -3.17 -26.66 -5.85
C ASP A 721 -3.47 -25.62 -6.93
N ALA A 722 -3.23 -25.97 -8.21
CA ALA A 722 -3.38 -25.05 -9.34
C ALA A 722 -4.82 -24.51 -9.54
N ASN A 723 -5.81 -25.15 -8.94
CA ASN A 723 -7.23 -24.74 -8.95
C ASN A 723 -7.73 -24.23 -7.59
N ALA A 724 -6.82 -23.98 -6.64
CA ALA A 724 -7.18 -23.42 -5.36
C ALA A 724 -7.88 -22.07 -5.53
N SER A 725 -8.91 -21.84 -4.72
CA SER A 725 -9.65 -20.57 -4.66
C SER A 725 -9.67 -19.96 -3.26
N GLU A 726 -9.09 -20.69 -2.31
CA GLU A 726 -8.94 -20.33 -0.92
C GLU A 726 -7.77 -21.09 -0.29
N SER A 727 -7.30 -20.58 0.84
CA SER A 727 -6.25 -21.15 1.67
C SER A 727 -6.69 -21.11 3.14
N THR A 728 -6.02 -21.89 3.98
CA THR A 728 -6.12 -21.78 5.44
C THR A 728 -4.71 -21.99 5.98
N THR A 729 -4.31 -21.15 6.94
CA THR A 729 -2.99 -21.26 7.55
C THR A 729 -2.83 -22.59 8.29
N ASP A 730 -1.59 -23.04 8.48
CA ASP A 730 -1.31 -24.29 9.18
C ASP A 730 -1.70 -24.33 10.67
N THR A 731 -2.06 -23.17 11.24
CA THR A 731 -2.68 -23.04 12.56
C THR A 731 -4.20 -23.19 12.53
N GLY A 732 -4.83 -23.02 11.36
CA GLY A 732 -6.28 -23.00 11.18
C GLY A 732 -6.96 -21.68 11.58
N GLU A 733 -6.21 -20.69 12.06
CA GLU A 733 -6.76 -19.45 12.62
C GLU A 733 -7.07 -18.39 11.57
N LEU A 734 -6.42 -18.44 10.41
CA LEU A 734 -6.63 -17.52 9.30
C LEU A 734 -7.10 -18.28 8.06
N LYS A 735 -8.12 -17.75 7.38
CA LYS A 735 -8.60 -18.28 6.10
C LYS A 735 -8.85 -17.13 5.12
N ARG A 736 -8.37 -17.29 3.89
CA ARG A 736 -8.59 -16.33 2.79
C ARG A 736 -9.20 -17.06 1.61
N ASN A 737 -10.35 -16.58 1.14
CA ASN A 737 -10.97 -17.01 -0.10
C ASN A 737 -10.88 -15.86 -1.10
N TRP A 738 -9.90 -15.90 -2.01
CA TRP A 738 -9.68 -14.83 -2.98
C TRP A 738 -10.71 -14.81 -4.10
N LYS A 739 -11.33 -15.96 -4.42
CA LYS A 739 -12.41 -16.00 -5.41
C LYS A 739 -13.65 -15.24 -4.94
N GLN A 740 -13.95 -15.31 -3.64
CA GLN A 740 -15.02 -14.55 -3.00
C GLN A 740 -14.54 -13.20 -2.48
N GLY A 741 -13.23 -13.00 -2.29
CA GLY A 741 -12.64 -11.84 -1.65
C GLY A 741 -13.05 -11.70 -0.19
N ILE A 742 -12.95 -12.79 0.56
CA ILE A 742 -13.31 -12.88 1.99
C ILE A 742 -12.09 -13.36 2.78
N TYR A 743 -11.85 -12.70 3.92
CA TYR A 743 -10.82 -13.09 4.88
C TYR A 743 -11.44 -13.24 6.28
N THR A 744 -11.07 -14.31 6.98
CA THR A 744 -11.56 -14.59 8.33
C THR A 744 -10.44 -14.87 9.31
N ILE A 745 -10.61 -14.40 10.54
CA ILE A 745 -9.76 -14.70 11.69
C ILE A 745 -10.63 -15.43 12.71
N ASP A 746 -10.24 -16.62 13.15
CA ASP A 746 -10.96 -17.39 14.17
C ASP A 746 -10.00 -17.86 15.27
N THR A 747 -9.84 -17.02 16.29
CA THR A 747 -8.99 -17.29 17.47
C THR A 747 -9.85 -17.26 18.73
N PRO A 748 -9.36 -17.77 19.88
CA PRO A 748 -10.10 -17.70 21.14
C PRO A 748 -10.48 -16.28 21.57
N ARG A 749 -9.65 -15.27 21.28
CA ARG A 749 -9.83 -13.88 21.76
C ARG A 749 -10.28 -12.89 20.68
N THR A 750 -10.12 -13.22 19.40
CA THR A 750 -10.51 -12.39 18.25
C THR A 750 -11.17 -13.25 17.18
N GLN A 751 -12.38 -12.86 16.77
CA GLN A 751 -13.09 -13.44 15.64
C GLN A 751 -13.50 -12.34 14.66
N ALA A 752 -13.14 -12.48 13.38
CA ALA A 752 -13.35 -11.44 12.38
C ALA A 752 -13.74 -12.01 11.03
N VAL A 753 -14.59 -11.27 10.31
CA VAL A 753 -14.96 -11.54 8.92
C VAL A 753 -14.86 -10.22 8.15
N THR A 754 -14.10 -10.19 7.06
CA THR A 754 -13.87 -8.98 6.27
C THR A 754 -13.86 -9.25 4.77
N GLY A 755 -14.30 -8.28 3.97
CA GLY A 755 -14.32 -8.34 2.50
C GLY A 755 -15.75 -8.38 1.96
N TRP A 756 -15.99 -9.11 0.86
CA TRP A 756 -17.28 -9.15 0.15
C TRP A 756 -18.34 -10.04 0.85
N ILE A 757 -18.78 -9.63 2.04
CA ILE A 757 -19.56 -10.48 2.95
C ILE A 757 -21.09 -10.29 2.84
N GLY A 758 -21.55 -9.27 2.10
CA GLY A 758 -22.98 -8.95 1.87
C GLY A 758 -23.85 -10.00 1.17
N GLY A 759 -24.76 -10.66 1.88
CA GLY A 759 -25.60 -11.73 1.35
C GLY A 759 -25.08 -13.12 1.69
N GLU A 760 -23.90 -13.19 2.32
CA GLU A 760 -23.36 -14.43 2.88
C GLU A 760 -23.82 -14.64 4.33
N SER A 761 -23.81 -15.90 4.75
CA SER A 761 -24.01 -16.29 6.15
C SER A 761 -22.76 -17.01 6.65
N ILE A 762 -21.86 -16.27 7.29
CA ILE A 762 -20.54 -16.77 7.69
C ILE A 762 -20.55 -17.06 9.19
N SER A 763 -20.13 -18.27 9.57
CA SER A 763 -20.05 -18.70 10.98
C SER A 763 -18.60 -19.00 11.33
N LEU A 764 -18.15 -18.45 12.46
CA LEU A 764 -16.89 -18.78 13.12
C LEU A 764 -17.20 -19.46 14.47
N GLY A 765 -16.19 -19.70 15.31
CA GLY A 765 -16.38 -20.44 16.55
C GLY A 765 -17.49 -19.90 17.48
N ASN A 766 -17.64 -18.58 17.62
CA ASN A 766 -18.59 -17.96 18.55
C ASN A 766 -19.52 -16.95 17.88
N ILE A 767 -19.18 -16.46 16.69
CA ILE A 767 -19.96 -15.49 15.94
C ILE A 767 -20.60 -16.05 14.68
N LYS A 768 -21.74 -15.48 14.28
CA LYS A 768 -22.34 -15.64 12.96
C LYS A 768 -22.69 -14.27 12.39
N VAL A 769 -22.15 -13.96 11.22
CA VAL A 769 -22.32 -12.68 10.51
C VAL A 769 -23.21 -12.88 9.29
N GLN A 770 -24.25 -12.06 9.16
CA GLN A 770 -25.16 -12.04 8.03
C GLN A 770 -25.48 -10.59 7.69
N VAL A 771 -24.76 -10.00 6.74
CA VAL A 771 -24.90 -8.59 6.36
C VAL A 771 -25.44 -8.44 4.94
N LYS A 772 -26.04 -7.30 4.60
CA LYS A 772 -26.50 -6.99 3.23
C LYS A 772 -25.52 -6.08 2.50
N THR A 773 -24.83 -5.20 3.22
CA THR A 773 -23.80 -4.30 2.71
C THR A 773 -22.73 -5.12 1.99
N ALA A 774 -22.41 -4.74 0.74
CA ALA A 774 -21.66 -5.62 -0.17
C ALA A 774 -20.26 -5.95 0.35
N ASN A 775 -19.50 -4.95 0.81
CA ASN A 775 -18.17 -5.09 1.38
C ASN A 775 -18.13 -4.47 2.78
N ALA A 776 -17.68 -5.23 3.77
CA ALA A 776 -17.64 -4.79 5.16
C ALA A 776 -16.65 -5.61 6.00
N SER A 777 -16.30 -5.08 7.17
CA SER A 777 -15.57 -5.79 8.23
C SER A 777 -16.44 -5.86 9.48
N VAL A 778 -16.54 -7.06 10.07
CA VAL A 778 -17.16 -7.28 11.38
C VAL A 778 -16.18 -8.03 12.26
N VAL A 779 -15.73 -7.40 13.34
CA VAL A 779 -14.73 -7.94 14.27
C VAL A 779 -15.33 -8.01 15.67
N VAL A 780 -15.11 -9.11 16.39
CA VAL A 780 -15.45 -9.24 17.81
C VAL A 780 -14.20 -9.65 18.58
N GLN A 781 -13.85 -8.88 19.60
CA GLN A 781 -12.65 -9.09 20.41
C GLN A 781 -12.95 -8.98 21.89
N SER A 782 -12.35 -9.86 22.68
CA SER A 782 -12.32 -9.75 24.14
C SER A 782 -11.42 -8.58 24.56
N LEU A 783 -11.83 -7.82 25.58
CA LEU A 783 -11.02 -6.78 26.24
C LEU A 783 -10.51 -7.22 27.62
N ASP A 784 -11.03 -8.31 28.18
CA ASP A 784 -10.71 -8.82 29.52
C ASP A 784 -9.82 -10.08 29.52
N ASN A 785 -9.21 -10.38 28.35
CA ASN A 785 -8.32 -11.52 28.11
C ASN A 785 -8.99 -12.91 28.19
N ALA A 786 -10.29 -13.00 28.49
CA ALA A 786 -11.04 -14.26 28.41
C ALA A 786 -11.37 -14.61 26.95
N PRO A 787 -11.60 -15.88 26.60
CA PRO A 787 -12.13 -16.25 25.30
C PRO A 787 -13.46 -15.53 25.00
N VAL A 788 -13.76 -15.27 23.72
CA VAL A 788 -14.95 -14.48 23.29
C VAL A 788 -16.24 -14.95 23.95
N ALA A 789 -16.52 -16.25 23.99
CA ALA A 789 -17.73 -16.81 24.61
C ALA A 789 -17.83 -16.61 26.14
N GLN A 790 -16.74 -16.28 26.81
CA GLN A 790 -16.64 -16.15 28.26
C GLN A 790 -16.39 -14.71 28.72
N SER A 791 -16.00 -13.83 27.79
CA SER A 791 -15.67 -12.45 28.06
C SER A 791 -16.88 -11.65 28.53
N LYS A 792 -16.64 -10.72 29.46
CA LYS A 792 -17.65 -9.80 30.01
C LYS A 792 -17.43 -8.37 29.54
N ASP A 793 -16.44 -8.15 28.68
CA ASP A 793 -16.14 -6.88 28.05
C ASP A 793 -15.62 -7.12 26.63
N LEU A 794 -16.48 -6.94 25.64
CA LEU A 794 -16.21 -7.21 24.24
C LEU A 794 -16.23 -5.91 23.43
N LEU A 795 -15.26 -5.74 22.56
CA LEU A 795 -15.25 -4.74 21.49
C LEU A 795 -15.80 -5.36 20.21
N ILE A 796 -16.67 -4.62 19.52
CA ILE A 796 -17.14 -4.96 18.18
C ILE A 796 -16.76 -3.81 17.25
N SER A 797 -15.88 -4.07 16.28
CA SER A 797 -15.48 -3.11 15.26
C SER A 797 -16.19 -3.39 13.94
N LEU A 798 -16.74 -2.35 13.33
CA LEU A 798 -17.53 -2.39 12.11
C LEU A 798 -16.91 -1.43 11.09
N GLY A 799 -16.41 -1.98 9.98
CA GLY A 799 -15.79 -1.21 8.89
C GLY A 799 -16.59 -1.30 7.61
N THR A 800 -16.79 -0.17 6.94
CA THR A 800 -17.45 -0.07 5.63
C THR A 800 -16.76 1.01 4.79
N ARG A 801 -17.23 1.21 3.56
CA ARG A 801 -16.75 2.27 2.68
C ARG A 801 -17.03 3.65 3.28
N ALA A 802 -16.02 4.51 3.26
CA ALA A 802 -16.17 5.92 3.60
C ALA A 802 -15.59 6.80 2.50
N ILE A 803 -16.33 7.84 2.11
CA ILE A 803 -15.98 8.77 1.03
C ILE A 803 -15.94 10.18 1.63
N PRO A 804 -14.85 10.95 1.43
CA PRO A 804 -14.80 12.33 1.89
C PRO A 804 -15.82 13.20 1.15
N LYS A 805 -16.11 14.38 1.70
CA LYS A 805 -16.88 15.39 0.98
C LYS A 805 -16.05 15.99 -0.15
N GLU A 806 -16.73 16.75 -1.02
CA GLU A 806 -16.08 17.54 -2.07
C GLU A 806 -14.90 18.36 -1.52
N ASP A 807 -13.88 18.53 -2.36
CA ASP A 807 -12.57 19.13 -2.02
C ASP A 807 -11.81 18.42 -0.91
N ASP A 808 -11.98 17.10 -0.77
CA ASP A 808 -11.26 16.28 0.21
C ASP A 808 -11.46 16.77 1.66
N LYS A 809 -12.70 17.16 1.99
CA LYS A 809 -13.07 17.70 3.30
C LYS A 809 -13.72 16.65 4.20
N THR A 810 -13.52 16.83 5.51
CA THR A 810 -14.33 16.17 6.55
C THR A 810 -15.64 16.95 6.79
N PRO A 811 -16.72 16.32 7.30
CA PRO A 811 -16.86 14.90 7.64
C PRO A 811 -17.01 13.99 6.41
N PHE A 812 -16.85 12.69 6.61
CA PHE A 812 -17.03 11.67 5.58
C PHE A 812 -18.48 11.22 5.46
N TYR A 813 -18.88 10.79 4.27
CA TYR A 813 -20.05 9.94 4.06
C TYR A 813 -19.66 8.49 4.32
N VAL A 814 -20.32 7.82 5.28
CA VAL A 814 -19.99 6.43 5.67
C VAL A 814 -21.14 5.49 5.33
N GLU A 815 -20.86 4.50 4.50
CA GLU A 815 -21.86 3.52 4.06
C GLU A 815 -22.43 2.75 5.26
N PRO A 816 -23.76 2.75 5.47
CA PRO A 816 -24.37 2.01 6.56
C PRO A 816 -24.11 0.50 6.45
N LEU A 817 -23.79 -0.11 7.59
CA LEU A 817 -23.78 -1.55 7.71
C LEU A 817 -25.21 -2.05 7.97
N GLU A 818 -25.72 -2.92 7.11
CA GLU A 818 -27.05 -3.53 7.27
C GLU A 818 -26.95 -5.03 7.52
N GLY A 819 -27.78 -5.56 8.41
CA GLY A 819 -27.86 -6.99 8.73
C GLY A 819 -27.65 -7.30 10.20
N THR A 820 -27.08 -8.48 10.49
CA THR A 820 -27.07 -9.04 11.84
C THR A 820 -25.76 -9.72 12.23
N LEU A 821 -25.44 -9.62 13.52
CA LEU A 821 -24.41 -10.40 14.19
C LEU A 821 -25.06 -11.21 15.30
N SER A 822 -24.85 -12.53 15.29
CA SER A 822 -25.12 -13.40 16.43
C SER A 822 -23.81 -13.73 17.14
N LEU A 823 -23.75 -13.50 18.44
CA LEU A 823 -22.53 -13.57 19.25
C LEU A 823 -22.79 -14.37 20.52
N GLN A 824 -22.09 -15.48 20.69
CA GLN A 824 -22.09 -16.23 21.95
C GLN A 824 -21.31 -15.45 23.02
N ALA A 825 -21.95 -15.18 24.16
CA ALA A 825 -21.35 -14.51 25.32
C ALA A 825 -22.18 -14.80 26.59
N PRO A 826 -21.63 -14.54 27.81
CA PRO A 826 -22.36 -14.72 29.05
C PRO A 826 -23.62 -13.82 29.14
N PRO A 827 -24.68 -14.25 29.86
CA PRO A 827 -25.88 -13.43 30.03
C PRO A 827 -25.61 -12.16 30.86
N GLY A 828 -26.48 -11.16 30.70
CA GLY A 828 -26.48 -9.94 31.53
C GLY A 828 -25.57 -8.81 31.05
N LEU A 829 -24.93 -8.95 29.89
CA LEU A 829 -24.23 -7.86 29.20
C LEU A 829 -25.22 -6.92 28.49
N THR A 830 -24.82 -5.66 28.36
CA THR A 830 -25.53 -4.60 27.66
C THR A 830 -24.68 -4.09 26.49
N LEU A 831 -25.33 -3.85 25.35
CA LEU A 831 -24.70 -3.29 24.16
C LEU A 831 -24.68 -1.75 24.26
N PHE A 832 -23.52 -1.18 23.93
CA PHE A 832 -23.28 0.25 23.89
C PHE A 832 -22.62 0.67 22.58
N THR A 833 -22.77 1.94 22.24
CA THR A 833 -21.93 2.66 21.27
C THR A 833 -21.43 3.96 21.92
N ASN A 834 -20.41 4.58 21.34
CA ASN A 834 -20.00 5.91 21.75
C ASN A 834 -21.14 6.92 21.50
N GLY A 835 -21.51 7.68 22.52
CA GLY A 835 -22.41 8.83 22.40
C GLY A 835 -21.64 10.14 22.46
N THR A 836 -22.37 11.25 22.64
CA THR A 836 -21.78 12.58 22.75
C THR A 836 -20.97 12.72 24.05
N LEU A 837 -19.87 13.47 24.00
CA LEU A 837 -19.04 13.82 25.19
C LEU A 837 -18.58 12.60 25.99
N ALA A 838 -18.16 11.52 25.31
CA ALA A 838 -17.71 10.27 25.93
C ALA A 838 -18.77 9.53 26.79
N GLN A 839 -20.06 9.87 26.65
CA GLN A 839 -21.14 9.10 27.29
C GLN A 839 -21.53 7.91 26.42
N MET A 840 -21.51 6.70 27.00
CA MET A 840 -21.92 5.49 26.30
C MET A 840 -23.44 5.48 26.08
N LYS A 841 -23.88 5.36 24.82
CA LYS A 841 -25.29 5.23 24.45
C LYS A 841 -25.67 3.74 24.43
N LYS A 842 -26.69 3.35 25.20
CA LYS A 842 -27.22 1.99 25.20
C LYS A 842 -27.94 1.69 23.88
N LEU A 843 -27.71 0.51 23.33
CA LEU A 843 -28.33 0.00 22.12
C LEU A 843 -29.12 -1.29 22.40
N PRO A 844 -30.13 -1.62 21.57
CA PRO A 844 -30.86 -2.86 21.70
C PRO A 844 -30.00 -4.07 21.29
N ALA A 845 -30.08 -5.14 22.06
CA ALA A 845 -29.57 -6.46 21.70
C ALA A 845 -30.48 -7.52 22.34
N THR A 846 -30.78 -8.59 21.61
CA THR A 846 -31.66 -9.66 22.09
C THR A 846 -30.82 -10.84 22.55
N TYR A 847 -31.04 -11.35 23.76
CA TYR A 847 -30.34 -12.53 24.29
C TYR A 847 -31.25 -13.75 24.29
N VAL A 848 -30.91 -14.78 23.53
CA VAL A 848 -31.65 -16.06 23.43
C VAL A 848 -30.64 -17.19 23.28
N ASP A 849 -30.85 -18.31 23.99
CA ASP A 849 -30.07 -19.55 23.86
C ASP A 849 -28.54 -19.35 23.91
N GLY A 850 -28.06 -18.54 24.85
CA GLY A 850 -26.62 -18.32 25.03
C GLY A 850 -25.99 -17.28 24.09
N ARG A 851 -26.78 -16.62 23.22
CA ARG A 851 -26.27 -15.69 22.21
C ARG A 851 -27.00 -14.35 22.23
N TYR A 852 -26.24 -13.30 21.97
CA TYR A 852 -26.74 -11.97 21.62
C TYR A 852 -26.98 -11.89 20.12
N THR A 853 -28.12 -11.33 19.72
CA THR A 853 -28.40 -10.92 18.35
C THR A 853 -28.42 -9.41 18.28
N ILE A 854 -27.55 -8.86 17.46
CA ILE A 854 -27.37 -7.42 17.20
C ILE A 854 -27.81 -7.16 15.77
N LYS A 855 -28.70 -6.19 15.58
CA LYS A 855 -29.12 -5.71 14.26
C LYS A 855 -28.42 -4.39 13.94
N PHE A 856 -27.96 -4.25 12.70
CA PHE A 856 -27.21 -3.09 12.26
C PHE A 856 -28.07 -2.07 11.49
N ASP A 857 -29.22 -2.49 10.92
CA ASP A 857 -30.07 -1.71 10.01
C ASP A 857 -30.56 -0.33 10.56
N ASP A 858 -30.48 -0.10 11.88
CA ASP A 858 -30.89 1.15 12.54
C ASP A 858 -29.72 1.88 13.27
N LEU A 859 -28.49 1.36 13.17
CA LEU A 859 -27.32 1.98 13.80
C LEU A 859 -26.80 3.10 12.88
N GLN A 860 -27.06 4.36 13.25
CA GLN A 860 -26.45 5.49 12.55
C GLN A 860 -24.93 5.48 12.77
N ALA A 861 -24.16 5.12 11.72
CA ALA A 861 -22.70 5.19 11.59
C ALA A 861 -21.92 4.96 12.90
N SER A 862 -22.14 3.81 13.54
CA SER A 862 -21.37 3.41 14.72
C SER A 862 -20.32 2.37 14.34
N ASN A 863 -19.08 2.80 14.11
CA ASN A 863 -17.98 1.89 13.75
C ASN A 863 -17.50 1.04 14.95
N TRP A 864 -17.86 1.41 16.19
CA TRP A 864 -17.45 0.69 17.39
C TRP A 864 -18.62 0.48 18.34
N LEU A 865 -18.85 -0.77 18.74
CA LEU A 865 -19.82 -1.15 19.75
C LEU A 865 -19.12 -1.89 20.88
N PHE A 866 -19.74 -1.88 22.06
CA PHE A 866 -19.20 -2.53 23.25
C PHE A 866 -20.27 -3.36 23.92
N LEU A 867 -20.03 -4.66 24.10
CA LEU A 867 -20.93 -5.56 24.82
C LEU A 867 -20.29 -5.89 26.17
N ARG A 868 -20.80 -5.28 27.25
CA ARG A 868 -20.18 -5.37 28.58
C ARG A 868 -21.20 -5.35 29.71
N LYS A 869 -20.78 -5.73 30.92
CA LYS A 869 -21.62 -5.53 32.12
C LYS A 869 -21.91 -4.04 32.30
N ASN A 870 -23.13 -3.71 32.70
CA ASN A 870 -23.43 -2.35 33.15
C ASN A 870 -22.43 -1.99 34.26
N ALA A 871 -21.64 -0.94 34.05
CA ALA A 871 -21.06 -0.23 35.17
C ALA A 871 -22.25 0.30 35.98
N THR A 872 -22.50 -0.28 37.16
CA THR A 872 -23.30 0.41 38.18
C THR A 872 -22.67 1.78 38.36
N ARG A 873 -23.42 2.82 37.98
CA ARG A 873 -23.02 4.22 37.98
C ARG A 873 -22.31 4.64 39.26
#